data_AF-A0A1I3F2V7-F1
#
_entry.id   AF-A0A1I3F2V7-F1
#
_cell.length_a   1.000
_cell.length_b   1.000
_cell.length_c   1.000
_cell.angle_alpha   90.00
_cell.angle_beta   90.00
_cell.angle_gamma   90.00
#
_symmetry.space_group_name_H-M   'P 1'
#
loop_
_entity.id
_entity.type
_entity.pdbx_description
1 polymer ?
#
loop_
_entity_poly.entity_id
_entity_poly.type
_entity_poly.pdbx_seq_one_letter_code
_entity_poly.pdbx_strand_id
1 'polypeptide(L)'
;MNFFLYNWKATTQFSDFKIFFFISNEKKIFFLAPMGTASFFGASEASAKKDIVDSGTDFRKMQALVAPYFSLNFVNLPIKIKNMTSREKVAQLRTKMAENNIDAFIVYSADPHMSEYLPKEWQERSWLSGFTGSAGFVVITKENAGLWTDGRYFVQAPIELKDSGIDLFKDGMDGTPNYIDWIISEIPENGTVAVNAIATSHANWELLKEKLEANNRKVVDFPLLKDVWTDRNFNSVKNPIFAHPVERAGKSVMDKFVDIRNKMEEMDASVHIISSLDDVAWTLNLRGSDVQSNPVFLAYLILTKNDAKLFVDLEKLDIDSRKQMDDAWVKMMPYEMFYEELKTIKNEKVLVSPNSNQSIFEALKENNTFIKAPVPGNLMKAIKNETELEGFRTVMQRDGVAMVKFLYWLTHTAGNESLTEYSIGEKLRGFRAEGKNFVGESFGSIVGYGENGAIMHYSAKNEGSKEVTNADTILVDSGGQYLEGTTDITRTFALGTASEEFKTDCTLALKGLIQLSMVKFPKGTRGVQLDAFARMALWKEGKDYNHGTGHGVGSFMNVHEGPQNIRKDMNMQQLIPGMVLSNEPGFYYDYHYGIRHENLIAVRELETTDYGTFYDFETLTVCPFDRKVLNLDLLTQPEKDWLNNYHIWCKEKLENDLEGEIKTWFLEQVKPL
;
A
#
# COMPACT_ATOMS: atom_id res chain seq x y z
N MET A 1 -35.22 26.92 22.13
CA MET A 1 -34.35 25.79 22.56
C MET A 1 -35.25 24.78 23.25
N ASN A 2 -35.60 23.70 22.58
CA ASN A 2 -36.53 22.68 23.11
C ASN A 2 -35.76 21.73 24.05
N PHE A 3 -36.21 21.61 25.29
CA PHE A 3 -35.71 20.59 26.23
C PHE A 3 -36.49 19.29 26.01
N PHE A 4 -35.80 18.23 25.58
CA PHE A 4 -36.35 16.86 25.65
C PHE A 4 -35.88 16.19 26.94
N LEU A 5 -36.84 15.81 27.79
CA LEU A 5 -36.63 14.93 28.94
C LEU A 5 -36.91 13.49 28.49
N TYR A 6 -35.87 12.64 28.43
CA TYR A 6 -36.05 11.19 28.31
C TYR A 6 -36.00 10.57 29.71
N ASN A 7 -37.11 9.94 30.12
CA ASN A 7 -37.18 9.07 31.29
C ASN A 7 -36.61 7.70 30.93
N TRP A 8 -35.48 7.31 31.50
CA TRP A 8 -35.04 5.92 31.55
C TRP A 8 -35.45 5.29 32.89
N LYS A 9 -36.31 4.26 32.84
CA LYS A 9 -36.55 3.35 33.96
C LYS A 9 -35.33 2.44 34.10
N ALA A 10 -34.55 2.62 35.15
CA ALA A 10 -33.49 1.70 35.54
C ALA A 10 -34.09 0.54 36.37
N THR A 11 -34.01 -0.69 35.86
CA THR A 11 -34.14 -1.91 36.68
C THR A 11 -32.75 -2.38 37.08
N THR A 12 -32.22 -1.82 38.17
CA THR A 12 -31.40 -2.49 39.20
C THR A 12 -30.99 -1.45 40.27
N GLN A 13 -31.25 -1.77 41.54
CA GLN A 13 -31.06 -0.91 42.71
C GLN A 13 -29.58 -0.50 42.92
N PHE A 14 -29.33 0.81 42.98
CA PHE A 14 -28.41 1.43 43.94
C PHE A 14 -29.06 2.74 44.41
N SER A 15 -29.12 2.92 45.74
CA SER A 15 -29.80 4.00 46.45
C SER A 15 -29.13 5.37 46.30
N ASP A 16 -29.95 6.41 46.17
CA ASP A 16 -29.75 7.82 46.54
C ASP A 16 -28.67 8.68 45.88
N PHE A 17 -28.60 8.74 44.54
CA PHE A 17 -27.90 9.86 43.85
C PHE A 17 -28.66 10.39 42.62
N LYS A 18 -28.90 11.71 42.57
CA LYS A 18 -29.33 12.42 41.35
C LYS A 18 -28.12 13.09 40.70
N ILE A 19 -27.75 12.65 39.50
CA ILE A 19 -26.70 13.28 38.67
C ILE A 19 -27.39 14.20 37.65
N PHE A 20 -26.92 15.45 37.53
CA PHE A 20 -27.39 16.40 36.52
C PHE A 20 -26.41 16.42 35.33
N PHE A 21 -26.95 16.31 34.12
CA PHE A 21 -26.18 16.40 32.88
C PHE A 21 -26.45 17.74 32.19
N PHE A 22 -25.39 18.39 31.71
CA PHE A 22 -25.48 19.51 30.76
C PHE A 22 -24.73 19.15 29.49
N ILE A 23 -25.39 19.30 28.34
CA ILE A 23 -24.81 19.13 27.01
C ILE A 23 -24.65 20.53 26.40
N SER A 24 -23.40 20.90 26.11
CA SER A 24 -23.04 22.06 25.30
C SER A 24 -22.76 21.61 23.86
N ASN A 25 -23.03 22.46 22.86
CA ASN A 25 -22.75 22.20 21.44
C ASN A 25 -21.26 22.00 21.09
N GLU A 26 -20.34 22.11 22.06
CA GLU A 26 -18.92 21.79 21.92
C GLU A 26 -18.52 20.47 22.60
N LYS A 27 -19.21 19.35 22.29
CA LYS A 27 -18.83 17.96 22.66
C LYS A 27 -18.10 17.79 24.01
N LYS A 28 -18.59 18.41 25.09
CA LYS A 28 -18.07 18.20 26.46
C LYS A 28 -19.24 17.85 27.37
N ILE A 29 -19.18 16.65 27.93
CA ILE A 29 -20.08 16.19 29.00
C ILE A 29 -19.39 16.49 30.32
N PHE A 30 -20.02 17.28 31.18
CA PHE A 30 -19.50 17.60 32.51
C PHE A 30 -20.12 16.65 33.55
N PHE A 31 -19.27 16.10 34.43
CA PHE A 31 -19.69 15.30 35.57
C PHE A 31 -19.55 16.12 36.86
N LEU A 32 -20.60 16.13 37.68
CA LEU A 32 -20.54 16.61 39.07
C LEU A 32 -20.50 15.39 39.99
N ALA A 33 -19.40 15.23 40.73
CA ALA A 33 -19.29 14.25 41.82
C ALA A 33 -19.63 14.93 43.16
N PRO A 34 -20.33 14.26 44.09
CA PRO A 34 -20.55 14.82 45.42
C PRO A 34 -19.28 14.66 46.27
N MET A 35 -18.79 15.75 46.87
CA MET A 35 -17.78 15.67 47.93
C MET A 35 -18.43 15.19 49.23
N GLY A 36 -17.84 14.17 49.82
CA GLY A 36 -18.15 13.74 51.18
C GLY A 36 -17.79 14.80 52.23
N THR A 37 -18.65 14.89 53.24
CA THR A 37 -18.52 15.55 54.55
C THR A 37 -17.18 16.24 54.86
N ALA A 38 -17.16 17.56 54.82
CA ALA A 38 -16.23 18.38 55.61
C ALA A 38 -16.93 19.69 56.02
N SER A 39 -17.27 19.78 57.30
CA SER A 39 -17.78 20.95 57.99
C SER A 39 -16.70 22.03 58.11
N PHE A 40 -16.87 23.21 57.50
CA PHE A 40 -16.32 24.49 58.00
C PHE A 40 -16.96 25.66 57.24
N PHE A 41 -17.31 26.72 57.99
CA PHE A 41 -18.00 27.97 57.61
C PHE A 41 -19.53 27.90 57.48
N GLY A 42 -20.20 28.46 58.49
CA GLY A 42 -21.64 28.57 58.58
C GLY A 42 -22.21 29.58 57.57
N ALA A 43 -23.00 29.07 56.63
CA ALA A 43 -24.02 29.81 55.90
C ALA A 43 -25.15 28.84 55.56
N SER A 44 -26.40 29.21 55.86
CA SER A 44 -27.57 28.34 55.60
C SER A 44 -27.94 28.35 54.11
N GLU A 45 -28.37 27.19 53.61
CA GLU A 45 -28.80 26.88 52.22
C GLU A 45 -29.82 27.86 51.60
N ALA A 46 -30.48 28.67 52.44
CA ALA A 46 -31.46 29.67 52.03
C ALA A 46 -30.84 30.94 51.41
N SER A 47 -29.59 31.32 51.73
CA SER A 47 -28.99 32.55 51.16
C SER A 47 -28.53 32.35 49.71
N ALA A 48 -27.94 31.20 49.40
CA ALA A 48 -27.44 30.87 48.05
C ALA A 48 -28.55 30.82 46.99
N LYS A 49 -29.78 30.43 47.38
CA LYS A 49 -30.93 30.39 46.46
C LYS A 49 -31.44 31.77 46.06
N LYS A 50 -31.25 32.79 46.89
CA LYS A 50 -31.74 34.15 46.59
C LYS A 50 -30.81 34.88 45.60
N ASP A 51 -29.50 34.72 45.78
CA ASP A 51 -28.50 35.41 44.94
C ASP A 51 -28.41 34.86 43.51
N ILE A 52 -28.79 33.59 43.29
CA ILE A 52 -28.82 32.98 41.94
C ILE A 52 -30.00 33.50 41.11
N VAL A 53 -31.14 33.79 41.73
CA VAL A 53 -32.36 34.25 41.02
C VAL A 53 -32.24 35.70 40.54
N ASP A 54 -31.51 36.56 41.26
CA ASP A 54 -31.36 37.98 40.92
C ASP A 54 -30.28 38.27 39.85
N SER A 55 -29.53 37.27 39.38
CA SER A 55 -28.33 37.48 38.54
C SER A 55 -28.52 37.42 37.01
N GLY A 56 -29.71 37.11 36.51
CA GLY A 56 -30.12 37.18 35.09
C GLY A 56 -29.04 36.95 34.01
N THR A 57 -28.98 35.76 33.40
CA THR A 57 -28.25 35.42 32.15
C THR A 57 -26.78 35.88 31.99
N ASP A 58 -26.06 36.25 33.06
CA ASP A 58 -24.61 36.56 32.99
C ASP A 58 -23.76 35.43 33.59
N PHE A 59 -23.18 34.61 32.71
CA PHE A 59 -22.39 33.42 33.05
C PHE A 59 -21.11 33.74 33.84
N ARG A 60 -20.53 34.94 33.68
CA ARG A 60 -19.29 35.34 34.37
C ARG A 60 -19.53 35.67 35.84
N LYS A 61 -20.72 36.18 36.19
CA LYS A 61 -21.11 36.45 37.59
C LYS A 61 -21.42 35.16 38.36
N MET A 62 -22.03 34.17 37.70
CA MET A 62 -22.22 32.83 38.29
C MET A 62 -20.89 32.15 38.62
N GLN A 63 -19.89 32.27 37.74
CA GLN A 63 -18.57 31.67 37.96
C GLN A 63 -17.84 32.26 39.17
N ALA A 64 -17.99 33.55 39.45
CA ALA A 64 -17.37 34.21 40.60
C ALA A 64 -18.03 33.86 41.95
N LEU A 65 -19.33 33.53 41.96
CA LEU A 65 -20.08 33.16 43.17
C LEU A 65 -19.83 31.72 43.63
N VAL A 66 -19.41 30.83 42.72
CA VAL A 66 -19.22 29.40 42.99
C VAL A 66 -17.74 29.03 43.20
N ALA A 67 -16.82 29.91 42.77
CA ALA A 67 -15.37 29.72 42.86
C ALA A 67 -14.80 29.39 44.26
N PRO A 68 -15.35 29.86 45.40
CA PRO A 68 -14.79 29.53 46.71
C PRO A 68 -15.07 28.09 47.18
N TYR A 69 -15.97 27.35 46.52
CA TYR A 69 -16.55 26.11 47.05
C TYR A 69 -16.11 24.82 46.32
N PHE A 70 -15.31 24.91 45.25
CA PHE A 70 -14.93 23.73 44.47
C PHE A 70 -13.45 23.76 44.07
N SER A 71 -12.64 22.90 44.70
CA SER A 71 -11.36 22.48 44.13
C SER A 71 -11.63 21.44 43.03
N LEU A 72 -11.55 21.86 41.77
CA LEU A 72 -11.66 20.97 40.61
C LEU A 72 -10.35 20.18 40.45
N ASN A 73 -10.31 18.96 40.97
CA ASN A 73 -9.35 17.96 40.51
C ASN A 73 -9.86 17.38 39.18
N PHE A 74 -9.26 17.81 38.07
CA PHE A 74 -9.50 17.20 36.76
C PHE A 74 -8.83 15.83 36.72
N VAL A 75 -9.60 14.77 36.96
CA VAL A 75 -9.16 13.41 36.62
C VAL A 75 -9.61 13.13 35.19
N ASN A 76 -8.68 13.24 34.24
CA ASN A 76 -8.88 12.70 32.90
C ASN A 76 -8.85 11.17 32.97
N LEU A 77 -10.01 10.55 33.21
CA LEU A 77 -10.17 9.13 32.93
C LEU A 77 -10.44 8.97 31.43
N PRO A 78 -9.57 8.29 30.66
CA PRO A 78 -9.87 7.99 29.28
C PRO A 78 -11.09 7.07 29.23
N ILE A 79 -12.19 7.54 28.63
CA ILE A 79 -13.24 6.64 28.17
C ILE A 79 -12.61 5.82 27.05
N LYS A 80 -12.12 4.62 27.36
CA LYS A 80 -11.77 3.63 26.34
C LYS A 80 -13.07 3.27 25.61
N ILE A 81 -13.29 3.86 24.44
CA ILE A 81 -14.23 3.29 23.47
C ILE A 81 -13.68 1.89 23.20
N LYS A 82 -14.41 0.86 23.65
CA LYS A 82 -14.01 -0.53 23.41
C LYS A 82 -14.13 -0.77 21.91
N ASN A 83 -13.01 -0.77 21.20
CA ASN A 83 -12.99 -1.15 19.79
C ASN A 83 -13.54 -2.58 19.68
N MET A 84 -14.46 -2.80 18.73
CA MET A 84 -15.01 -4.12 18.48
C MET A 84 -13.91 -5.09 18.06
N THR A 85 -13.98 -6.30 18.59
CA THR A 85 -13.16 -7.44 18.13
C THR A 85 -13.64 -7.91 16.74
N SER A 86 -12.76 -8.57 15.97
CA SER A 86 -13.15 -9.15 14.66
C SER A 86 -14.37 -10.07 14.78
N ARG A 87 -14.47 -10.86 15.85
CA ARG A 87 -15.63 -11.71 16.13
C ARG A 87 -16.93 -10.93 16.32
N GLU A 88 -16.88 -9.83 17.09
CA GLU A 88 -18.05 -8.93 17.27
C GLU A 88 -18.44 -8.27 15.93
N LYS A 89 -17.48 -7.90 15.08
CA LYS A 89 -17.73 -7.34 13.74
C LYS A 89 -18.40 -8.34 12.80
N VAL A 90 -17.86 -9.57 12.72
CA VAL A 90 -18.44 -10.66 11.92
C VAL A 90 -19.86 -10.99 12.38
N ALA A 91 -20.11 -11.01 13.69
CA ALA A 91 -21.45 -11.25 14.24
C ALA A 91 -22.45 -10.16 13.82
N GLN A 92 -22.06 -8.87 13.90
CA GLN A 92 -22.92 -7.78 13.45
C GLN A 92 -23.17 -7.81 11.94
N LEU A 93 -22.15 -8.14 11.14
CA LEU A 93 -22.30 -8.34 9.71
C LEU A 93 -23.29 -9.46 9.39
N ARG A 94 -23.22 -10.61 10.08
CA ARG A 94 -24.18 -11.72 9.90
C ARG A 94 -25.62 -11.31 10.23
N THR A 95 -25.83 -10.49 11.27
CA THR A 95 -27.15 -9.92 11.55
C THR A 95 -27.66 -9.09 10.37
N LYS A 96 -26.81 -8.22 9.80
CA LYS A 96 -27.16 -7.43 8.61
C LYS A 96 -27.36 -8.27 7.36
N MET A 97 -26.60 -9.35 7.18
CA MET A 97 -26.82 -10.30 6.10
C MET A 97 -28.19 -10.97 6.22
N ALA A 98 -28.56 -11.44 7.43
CA ALA A 98 -29.85 -12.08 7.68
C ALA A 98 -31.04 -11.11 7.46
N GLU A 99 -30.94 -9.86 7.92
CA GLU A 99 -31.95 -8.81 7.70
C GLU A 99 -32.21 -8.55 6.21
N ASN A 100 -31.23 -8.81 5.33
CA ASN A 100 -31.28 -8.51 3.91
C ASN A 100 -31.31 -9.77 3.00
N ASN A 101 -31.51 -10.96 3.58
CA ASN A 101 -31.52 -12.25 2.85
C ASN A 101 -30.24 -12.52 2.04
N ILE A 102 -29.09 -12.24 2.65
CA ILE A 102 -27.76 -12.49 2.08
C ILE A 102 -27.17 -13.75 2.71
N ASP A 103 -26.67 -14.67 1.89
CA ASP A 103 -26.12 -15.96 2.32
C ASP A 103 -24.60 -15.93 2.47
N ALA A 104 -23.92 -15.14 1.62
CA ALA A 104 -22.49 -14.88 1.72
C ALA A 104 -22.17 -13.41 1.42
N PHE A 105 -21.12 -12.89 2.05
CA PHE A 105 -20.60 -11.56 1.85
C PHE A 105 -19.10 -11.62 1.57
N ILE A 106 -18.65 -10.98 0.49
CA ILE A 106 -17.23 -10.96 0.08
C ILE A 106 -16.66 -9.56 0.33
N VAL A 107 -15.45 -9.53 0.89
CA VAL A 107 -14.64 -8.33 1.07
C VAL A 107 -13.29 -8.52 0.36
N TYR A 108 -13.17 -7.92 -0.82
CA TYR A 108 -11.90 -7.83 -1.53
C TYR A 108 -11.00 -6.74 -0.92
N SER A 109 -9.70 -6.79 -1.22
CA SER A 109 -8.77 -5.70 -0.90
C SER A 109 -8.76 -4.70 -2.05
N ALA A 110 -9.70 -3.74 -2.05
CA ALA A 110 -9.81 -2.76 -3.10
C ALA A 110 -10.49 -1.46 -2.61
N ASP A 111 -10.15 -0.36 -3.28
CA ASP A 111 -10.86 0.92 -3.23
C ASP A 111 -11.56 1.16 -4.60
N PRO A 112 -12.24 2.31 -4.83
CA PRO A 112 -12.87 2.63 -6.10
C PRO A 112 -11.96 2.63 -7.32
N HIS A 113 -10.65 2.67 -7.10
CA HIS A 113 -9.61 2.80 -8.11
C HIS A 113 -8.77 1.53 -8.29
N MET A 114 -9.13 0.45 -7.57
CA MET A 114 -8.35 -0.79 -7.49
C MET A 114 -6.89 -0.57 -7.10
N SER A 115 -6.64 0.36 -6.19
CA SER A 115 -5.30 0.63 -5.64
C SER A 115 -4.74 -0.58 -4.90
N GLU A 116 -3.42 -0.76 -4.93
CA GLU A 116 -2.75 -1.79 -4.12
C GLU A 116 -2.71 -1.39 -2.64
N TYR A 117 -2.23 -0.18 -2.35
CA TYR A 117 -2.31 0.42 -1.02
C TYR A 117 -3.61 1.21 -0.94
N LEU A 118 -4.35 0.99 0.13
CA LEU A 118 -5.70 1.54 0.29
C LEU A 118 -5.69 2.67 1.30
N PRO A 119 -6.38 3.80 1.03
CA PRO A 119 -6.76 4.74 2.07
C PRO A 119 -7.46 4.02 3.23
N LYS A 120 -7.28 4.49 4.46
CA LYS A 120 -7.74 3.80 5.69
C LYS A 120 -9.23 3.47 5.64
N GLU A 121 -10.02 4.37 5.09
CA GLU A 121 -11.46 4.21 4.89
C GLU A 121 -11.83 3.08 3.93
N TRP A 122 -10.93 2.59 3.07
CA TRP A 122 -11.17 1.46 2.15
C TRP A 122 -10.57 0.14 2.64
N GLN A 123 -9.92 0.12 3.80
CA GLN A 123 -9.32 -1.09 4.39
C GLN A 123 -10.37 -2.01 5.06
N GLU A 124 -11.46 -2.32 4.35
CA GLU A 124 -12.60 -3.10 4.84
C GLU A 124 -12.18 -4.49 5.34
N ARG A 125 -11.31 -5.18 4.61
CA ARG A 125 -10.80 -6.50 4.98
C ARG A 125 -10.00 -6.46 6.28
N SER A 126 -9.08 -5.50 6.40
CA SER A 126 -8.26 -5.30 7.61
C SER A 126 -9.14 -4.95 8.80
N TRP A 127 -10.10 -4.03 8.63
CA TRP A 127 -11.03 -3.69 9.68
C TRP A 127 -11.88 -4.88 10.13
N LEU A 128 -12.42 -5.67 9.20
CA LEU A 128 -13.30 -6.79 9.52
C LEU A 128 -12.55 -7.96 10.18
N SER A 129 -11.41 -8.34 9.63
CA SER A 129 -10.68 -9.55 10.04
C SER A 129 -9.58 -9.31 11.07
N GLY A 130 -8.98 -8.12 11.07
CA GLY A 130 -7.73 -7.83 11.77
C GLY A 130 -6.47 -8.16 10.96
N PHE A 131 -6.59 -8.79 9.78
CA PHE A 131 -5.46 -9.13 8.93
C PHE A 131 -4.98 -7.94 8.09
N THR A 132 -3.72 -7.58 8.25
CA THR A 132 -3.13 -6.33 7.74
C THR A 132 -2.30 -6.48 6.46
N GLY A 133 -2.07 -7.71 5.96
CA GLY A 133 -1.26 -7.95 4.75
C GLY A 133 -1.82 -7.26 3.49
N SER A 134 -1.01 -6.91 2.49
CA SER A 134 -1.51 -6.16 1.33
C SER A 134 -2.42 -6.98 0.40
N ALA A 135 -2.33 -8.31 0.41
CA ALA A 135 -3.11 -9.18 -0.47
C ALA A 135 -4.01 -10.17 0.28
N GLY A 136 -5.19 -10.40 -0.28
CA GLY A 136 -6.15 -11.38 0.19
C GLY A 136 -7.59 -10.86 0.16
N PHE A 137 -8.53 -11.71 0.52
CA PHE A 137 -9.95 -11.36 0.62
C PHE A 137 -10.63 -12.21 1.70
N VAL A 138 -11.72 -11.70 2.24
CA VAL A 138 -12.49 -12.36 3.30
C VAL A 138 -13.87 -12.71 2.77
N VAL A 139 -14.32 -13.93 3.04
CA VAL A 139 -15.66 -14.40 2.74
C VAL A 139 -16.35 -14.77 4.05
N ILE A 140 -17.52 -14.18 4.29
CA ILE A 140 -18.36 -14.46 5.46
C ILE A 140 -19.64 -15.13 4.97
N THR A 141 -19.95 -16.32 5.51
CA THR A 141 -21.25 -16.98 5.32
C THR A 141 -22.06 -16.91 6.62
N LYS A 142 -23.26 -17.48 6.62
CA LYS A 142 -24.12 -17.58 7.82
C LYS A 142 -23.39 -18.22 9.00
N GLU A 143 -22.65 -19.30 8.75
CA GLU A 143 -22.02 -20.11 9.80
C GLU A 143 -20.49 -19.99 9.79
N ASN A 144 -19.87 -19.93 8.61
CA ASN A 144 -18.42 -20.00 8.43
C ASN A 144 -17.82 -18.67 7.96
N ALA A 145 -16.51 -18.54 8.07
CA ALA A 145 -15.76 -17.38 7.61
C ALA A 145 -14.35 -17.80 7.20
N GLY A 146 -13.89 -17.33 6.05
CA GLY A 146 -12.59 -17.66 5.51
C GLY A 146 -11.83 -16.44 5.01
N LEU A 147 -10.50 -16.46 5.14
CA LEU A 147 -9.57 -15.51 4.55
C LEU A 147 -8.64 -16.27 3.61
N TRP A 148 -8.62 -15.87 2.33
CA TRP A 148 -7.66 -16.35 1.35
C TRP A 148 -6.56 -15.31 1.17
N THR A 149 -5.31 -15.75 1.23
CA THR A 149 -4.13 -14.91 0.97
C THR A 149 -3.01 -15.79 0.42
N ASP A 150 -1.99 -15.17 -0.19
CA ASP A 150 -0.88 -15.87 -0.82
C ASP A 150 0.28 -16.17 0.15
N GLY A 151 1.31 -16.85 -0.37
CA GLY A 151 2.46 -17.36 0.40
C GLY A 151 3.21 -16.32 1.23
N ARG A 152 3.14 -15.03 0.87
CA ARG A 152 3.78 -13.94 1.63
C ARG A 152 3.24 -13.80 3.05
N TYR A 153 2.02 -14.28 3.29
CA TYR A 153 1.27 -14.04 4.51
C TYR A 153 0.93 -15.29 5.32
N PHE A 154 1.48 -16.47 4.96
CA PHE A 154 1.16 -17.73 5.65
C PHE A 154 1.63 -17.78 7.11
N VAL A 155 2.67 -17.02 7.47
CA VAL A 155 3.15 -16.88 8.84
C VAL A 155 2.41 -15.76 9.59
N GLN A 156 2.12 -14.64 8.91
CA GLN A 156 1.43 -13.49 9.49
C GLN A 156 -0.05 -13.77 9.79
N ALA A 157 -0.77 -14.34 8.83
CA ALA A 157 -2.23 -14.46 8.90
C ALA A 157 -2.73 -15.28 10.11
N PRO A 158 -2.13 -16.44 10.48
CA PRO A 158 -2.56 -17.18 11.67
C PRO A 158 -2.40 -16.39 12.98
N ILE A 159 -1.39 -15.51 13.05
CA ILE A 159 -1.12 -14.67 14.23
C ILE A 159 -2.19 -13.59 14.35
N GLU A 160 -2.51 -12.90 13.26
CA GLU A 160 -3.47 -11.80 13.24
C GLU A 160 -4.93 -12.26 13.29
N LEU A 161 -5.24 -13.43 12.73
CA LEU A 161 -6.58 -14.02 12.75
C LEU A 161 -6.90 -14.73 14.07
N LYS A 162 -5.95 -14.80 15.01
CA LYS A 162 -6.17 -15.45 16.29
C LYS A 162 -7.42 -14.90 16.98
N ASP A 163 -8.28 -15.81 17.43
CA ASP A 163 -9.58 -15.52 18.08
C ASP A 163 -10.63 -14.78 17.22
N SER A 164 -10.33 -14.45 15.95
CA SER A 164 -11.25 -13.77 15.04
C SER A 164 -12.48 -14.61 14.68
N GLY A 165 -12.34 -15.95 14.66
CA GLY A 165 -13.35 -16.87 14.13
C GLY A 165 -13.36 -16.95 12.61
N ILE A 166 -12.26 -16.53 11.96
CA ILE A 166 -12.05 -16.60 10.51
C ILE A 166 -10.92 -17.60 10.24
N ASP A 167 -11.19 -18.59 9.39
CA ASP A 167 -10.22 -19.61 9.02
C ASP A 167 -9.28 -19.11 7.91
N LEU A 168 -8.01 -19.51 7.97
CA LEU A 168 -7.03 -19.21 6.93
C LEU A 168 -7.06 -20.27 5.82
N PHE A 169 -7.25 -19.81 4.59
CA PHE A 169 -7.09 -20.57 3.37
C PHE A 169 -5.81 -20.11 2.66
N LYS A 170 -4.85 -21.03 2.52
CA LYS A 170 -3.53 -20.76 1.92
C LYS A 170 -3.64 -20.81 0.39
N ASP A 171 -3.91 -19.68 -0.24
CA ASP A 171 -4.16 -19.60 -1.68
C ASP A 171 -2.93 -20.06 -2.48
N GLY A 172 -3.17 -20.77 -3.58
CA GLY A 172 -2.12 -21.39 -4.39
C GLY A 172 -1.47 -22.65 -3.81
N MET A 173 -1.86 -23.11 -2.62
CA MET A 173 -1.41 -24.41 -2.08
C MET A 173 -2.35 -25.55 -2.48
N ASP A 174 -1.75 -26.72 -2.71
CA ASP A 174 -2.50 -27.95 -2.97
C ASP A 174 -3.51 -28.26 -1.85
N GLY A 175 -4.74 -28.56 -2.24
CA GLY A 175 -5.83 -28.87 -1.31
C GLY A 175 -6.60 -27.65 -0.79
N THR A 176 -6.14 -26.42 -1.03
CA THR A 176 -6.92 -25.22 -0.71
C THR A 176 -8.06 -25.03 -1.73
N PRO A 177 -9.34 -24.98 -1.32
CA PRO A 177 -10.44 -24.76 -2.26
C PRO A 177 -10.40 -23.35 -2.86
N ASN A 178 -10.79 -23.24 -4.13
CA ASN A 178 -11.09 -21.95 -4.74
C ASN A 178 -12.26 -21.31 -3.98
N TYR A 179 -12.17 -20.02 -3.66
CA TYR A 179 -13.16 -19.36 -2.81
C TYR A 179 -14.58 -19.34 -3.38
N ILE A 180 -14.75 -19.29 -4.71
CA ILE A 180 -16.09 -19.31 -5.31
C ILE A 180 -16.70 -20.70 -5.17
N ASP A 181 -15.89 -21.74 -5.39
CA ASP A 181 -16.32 -23.13 -5.25
C ASP A 181 -16.63 -23.44 -3.77
N TRP A 182 -15.85 -22.86 -2.85
CA TRP A 182 -16.14 -22.90 -1.40
C TRP A 182 -17.48 -22.22 -1.08
N ILE A 183 -17.73 -21.00 -1.56
CA ILE A 183 -19.02 -20.31 -1.40
C ILE A 183 -20.19 -21.19 -1.89
N ILE A 184 -20.04 -21.78 -3.08
CA ILE A 184 -21.06 -22.66 -3.67
C ILE A 184 -21.35 -23.85 -2.74
N SER A 185 -20.32 -24.43 -2.10
CA SER A 185 -20.50 -25.53 -1.15
C SER A 185 -21.15 -25.11 0.18
N GLU A 186 -21.02 -23.83 0.56
CA GLU A 186 -21.44 -23.29 1.85
C GLU A 186 -22.84 -22.66 1.85
N ILE A 187 -23.35 -22.23 0.68
CA ILE A 187 -24.65 -21.55 0.58
C ILE A 187 -25.68 -22.40 -0.17
N PRO A 188 -26.98 -22.29 0.17
CA PRO A 188 -28.03 -23.04 -0.50
C PRO A 188 -28.16 -22.68 -1.98
N GLU A 189 -28.81 -23.56 -2.75
CA GLU A 189 -29.33 -23.19 -4.07
C GLU A 189 -30.24 -21.96 -3.97
N ASN A 190 -30.23 -21.11 -5.00
CA ASN A 190 -30.85 -19.79 -5.02
C ASN A 190 -30.27 -18.80 -3.99
N GLY A 191 -29.13 -19.13 -3.39
CA GLY A 191 -28.42 -18.28 -2.45
C GLY A 191 -27.93 -16.97 -3.07
N THR A 192 -27.85 -15.94 -2.25
CA THR A 192 -27.43 -14.58 -2.63
C THR A 192 -26.07 -14.25 -2.05
N VAL A 193 -25.12 -13.93 -2.92
CA VAL A 193 -23.79 -13.45 -2.56
C VAL A 193 -23.76 -11.93 -2.72
N ALA A 194 -23.46 -11.21 -1.66
CA ALA A 194 -23.32 -9.76 -1.67
C ALA A 194 -21.84 -9.35 -1.73
N VAL A 195 -21.57 -8.33 -2.51
CA VAL A 195 -20.25 -7.71 -2.62
C VAL A 195 -20.43 -6.20 -2.86
N ASN A 196 -19.41 -5.41 -2.53
CA ASN A 196 -19.40 -3.97 -2.80
C ASN A 196 -18.91 -3.71 -4.24
N ALA A 197 -19.80 -3.35 -5.18
CA ALA A 197 -19.45 -3.19 -6.59
C ALA A 197 -18.42 -2.07 -6.84
N ILE A 198 -18.41 -1.02 -6.02
CA ILE A 198 -17.43 0.06 -6.16
C ILE A 198 -16.02 -0.39 -5.74
N ALA A 199 -15.92 -1.39 -4.85
CA ALA A 199 -14.67 -1.98 -4.37
C ALA A 199 -14.46 -3.40 -4.95
N THR A 200 -14.92 -3.63 -6.18
CA THR A 200 -14.75 -4.90 -6.90
C THR A 200 -14.47 -4.62 -8.35
N SER A 201 -13.41 -5.19 -8.92
CA SER A 201 -13.13 -5.06 -10.35
C SER A 201 -14.20 -5.76 -11.18
N HIS A 202 -14.49 -5.23 -12.37
CA HIS A 202 -15.46 -5.83 -13.29
C HIS A 202 -15.04 -7.25 -13.70
N ALA A 203 -13.75 -7.50 -13.89
CA ALA A 203 -13.22 -8.84 -14.16
C ALA A 203 -13.59 -9.84 -13.05
N ASN A 204 -13.38 -9.48 -11.78
CA ASN A 204 -13.73 -10.33 -10.65
C ASN A 204 -15.25 -10.48 -10.51
N TRP A 205 -16.01 -9.42 -10.75
CA TRP A 205 -17.47 -9.47 -10.74
C TRP A 205 -18.02 -10.44 -11.78
N GLU A 206 -17.55 -10.37 -13.02
CA GLU A 206 -18.02 -11.25 -14.10
C GLU A 206 -17.65 -12.72 -13.83
N LEU A 207 -16.42 -12.98 -13.35
CA LEU A 207 -16.00 -14.33 -12.95
C LEU A 207 -16.90 -14.89 -11.83
N LEU A 208 -17.16 -14.08 -10.82
CA LEU A 208 -18.03 -14.45 -9.69
C LEU A 208 -19.45 -14.71 -10.18
N LYS A 209 -19.99 -13.82 -11.01
CA LYS A 209 -21.33 -13.90 -11.57
C LYS A 209 -21.51 -15.18 -12.40
N GLU A 210 -20.61 -15.42 -13.36
CA GLU A 210 -20.66 -16.58 -14.25
C GLU A 210 -20.69 -17.89 -13.47
N LYS A 211 -19.75 -18.06 -12.52
CA LYS A 211 -19.67 -19.28 -11.70
C LYS A 211 -20.89 -19.46 -10.79
N LEU A 212 -21.41 -18.40 -10.18
CA LEU A 212 -22.58 -18.48 -9.31
C LEU A 212 -23.85 -18.79 -10.10
N GLU A 213 -24.07 -18.12 -11.23
CA GLU A 213 -25.24 -18.33 -12.08
C GLU A 213 -25.26 -19.75 -12.66
N ALA A 214 -24.10 -20.29 -13.07
CA ALA A 214 -23.95 -21.69 -13.48
C ALA A 214 -24.35 -22.70 -12.39
N ASN A 215 -24.39 -22.27 -11.13
CA ASN A 215 -24.75 -23.07 -9.97
C ASN A 215 -26.04 -22.54 -9.30
N ASN A 216 -26.96 -21.92 -10.05
CA ASN A 216 -28.25 -21.42 -9.54
C ASN A 216 -28.14 -20.49 -8.33
N ARG A 217 -27.11 -19.64 -8.27
CA ARG A 217 -26.89 -18.61 -7.24
C ARG A 217 -26.71 -17.27 -7.94
N LYS A 218 -26.76 -16.16 -7.18
CA LYS A 218 -26.62 -14.82 -7.74
C LYS A 218 -25.67 -13.94 -6.94
N VAL A 219 -25.02 -13.01 -7.63
CA VAL A 219 -24.27 -11.91 -7.02
C VAL A 219 -25.11 -10.63 -7.03
N VAL A 220 -25.02 -9.83 -5.98
CA VAL A 220 -25.69 -8.53 -5.86
C VAL A 220 -24.73 -7.46 -5.31
N ASP A 221 -24.93 -6.21 -5.73
CA ASP A 221 -24.22 -5.06 -5.17
C ASP A 221 -24.95 -4.65 -3.89
N PHE A 222 -24.36 -4.98 -2.74
CA PHE A 222 -24.96 -4.66 -1.45
C PHE A 222 -23.89 -4.42 -0.38
N PRO A 223 -23.34 -3.20 -0.30
CA PRO A 223 -22.20 -2.88 0.57
C PRO A 223 -22.58 -2.77 2.05
N LEU A 224 -22.81 -3.91 2.71
CA LEU A 224 -23.27 -4.00 4.10
C LEU A 224 -22.34 -3.32 5.12
N LEU A 225 -21.04 -3.26 4.84
CA LEU A 225 -20.08 -2.69 5.77
C LEU A 225 -20.28 -1.20 6.01
N LYS A 226 -20.97 -0.47 5.13
CA LYS A 226 -21.36 0.92 5.39
C LYS A 226 -22.27 1.06 6.63
N ASP A 227 -23.05 0.04 6.94
CA ASP A 227 -24.01 0.03 8.06
C ASP A 227 -23.40 -0.58 9.33
N VAL A 228 -22.36 -1.40 9.19
CA VAL A 228 -21.68 -2.11 10.30
C VAL A 228 -20.46 -1.33 10.80
N TRP A 229 -19.72 -0.68 9.89
CA TRP A 229 -18.56 0.14 10.22
C TRP A 229 -18.97 1.59 10.55
N THR A 230 -19.60 1.76 11.71
CA THR A 230 -20.25 3.03 12.12
C THR A 230 -19.28 4.19 12.41
N ASP A 231 -18.01 3.91 12.70
CA ASP A 231 -16.95 4.91 12.93
C ASP A 231 -16.05 5.12 11.70
N ARG A 232 -16.47 4.65 10.52
CA ARG A 232 -15.76 4.88 9.25
C ARG A 232 -15.75 6.36 8.91
N ASN A 233 -14.56 6.94 8.80
CA ASN A 233 -14.38 8.35 8.49
C ASN A 233 -13.88 8.54 7.05
N PHE A 234 -14.68 9.19 6.22
CA PHE A 234 -14.31 9.59 4.85
C PHE A 234 -13.72 11.01 4.76
N ASN A 235 -13.64 11.74 5.89
CA ASN A 235 -12.94 13.01 5.95
C ASN A 235 -11.44 12.73 6.04
N SER A 236 -10.84 12.42 4.89
CA SER A 236 -9.38 12.36 4.76
C SER A 236 -8.78 13.77 4.80
N VAL A 237 -7.50 13.85 5.13
CA VAL A 237 -6.75 15.09 5.00
C VAL A 237 -6.72 15.46 3.52
N LYS A 238 -7.09 16.71 3.20
CA LYS A 238 -7.02 17.23 1.84
C LYS A 238 -5.56 17.51 1.47
N ASN A 239 -4.88 16.47 1.00
CA ASN A 239 -3.50 16.59 0.55
C ASN A 239 -3.41 17.40 -0.76
N PRO A 240 -2.44 18.31 -0.90
CA PRO A 240 -2.31 19.10 -2.12
C PRO A 240 -1.92 18.24 -3.33
N ILE A 241 -2.47 18.59 -4.48
CA ILE A 241 -2.10 18.08 -5.80
C ILE A 241 -1.25 19.14 -6.47
N PHE A 242 -0.11 18.72 -7.00
CA PHE A 242 0.88 19.61 -7.59
C PHE A 242 1.31 19.12 -8.98
N ALA A 243 1.78 20.05 -9.79
CA ALA A 243 2.29 19.77 -11.13
C ALA A 243 3.61 18.99 -11.09
N HIS A 244 3.71 17.94 -11.90
CA HIS A 244 4.96 17.26 -12.19
C HIS A 244 5.56 17.83 -13.48
N PRO A 245 6.66 18.59 -13.39
CA PRO A 245 7.16 19.39 -14.52
C PRO A 245 7.62 18.53 -15.69
N VAL A 246 7.52 19.07 -16.91
CA VAL A 246 7.87 18.35 -18.15
C VAL A 246 9.35 17.97 -18.20
N GLU A 247 10.21 18.75 -17.55
CA GLU A 247 11.65 18.50 -17.40
C GLU A 247 11.95 17.22 -16.61
N ARG A 248 10.97 16.68 -15.89
CA ARG A 248 11.06 15.37 -15.21
C ARG A 248 10.21 14.30 -15.90
N ALA A 249 9.07 14.69 -16.46
CA ALA A 249 8.19 13.78 -17.17
C ALA A 249 8.73 13.34 -18.54
N GLY A 250 9.59 14.15 -19.17
CA GLY A 250 10.07 13.98 -20.55
C GLY A 250 9.02 14.19 -21.65
N LYS A 251 7.73 14.29 -21.28
CA LYS A 251 6.62 14.46 -22.22
C LYS A 251 5.49 15.29 -21.62
N SER A 252 4.91 16.21 -22.41
CA SER A 252 3.82 17.08 -21.96
C SER A 252 2.48 16.34 -21.86
N VAL A 253 1.53 16.92 -21.14
CA VAL A 253 0.14 16.40 -21.04
C VAL A 253 -0.51 16.32 -22.43
N MET A 254 -0.33 17.36 -23.25
CA MET A 254 -0.90 17.42 -24.59
C MET A 254 -0.33 16.33 -25.51
N ASP A 255 0.98 16.09 -25.47
CA ASP A 255 1.58 15.03 -26.27
C ASP A 255 1.13 13.63 -25.81
N LYS A 256 0.93 13.44 -24.49
CA LYS A 256 0.36 12.20 -23.96
C LYS A 256 -1.09 12.01 -24.44
N PHE A 257 -1.91 13.06 -24.47
CA PHE A 257 -3.24 12.99 -25.04
C PHE A 257 -3.24 12.64 -26.53
N VAL A 258 -2.30 13.17 -27.31
CA VAL A 258 -2.15 12.80 -28.73
C VAL A 258 -1.89 11.31 -28.86
N ASP A 259 -0.91 10.76 -28.13
CA ASP A 259 -0.61 9.32 -28.16
C ASP A 259 -1.80 8.46 -27.75
N ILE A 260 -2.47 8.81 -26.64
CA ILE A 260 -3.61 8.06 -26.13
C ILE A 260 -4.76 8.11 -27.14
N ARG A 261 -5.05 9.26 -27.75
CA ARG A 261 -6.11 9.41 -28.76
C ARG A 261 -5.80 8.65 -30.04
N ASN A 262 -4.54 8.61 -30.47
CA ASN A 262 -4.13 7.75 -31.58
C ASN A 262 -4.43 6.28 -31.26
N LYS A 263 -4.14 5.84 -30.03
CA LYS A 263 -4.48 4.47 -29.61
C LYS A 263 -5.98 4.22 -29.51
N MET A 264 -6.76 5.21 -29.06
CA MET A 264 -8.22 5.16 -29.09
C MET A 264 -8.73 4.98 -30.52
N GLU A 265 -8.17 5.69 -31.50
CA GLU A 265 -8.54 5.58 -32.91
C GLU A 265 -8.22 4.19 -33.47
N GLU A 266 -7.03 3.64 -33.21
CA GLU A 266 -6.67 2.26 -33.60
C GLU A 266 -7.64 1.20 -33.04
N MET A 267 -8.19 1.46 -31.84
CA MET A 267 -9.13 0.58 -31.16
C MET A 267 -10.59 0.89 -31.51
N ASP A 268 -10.85 1.89 -32.35
CA ASP A 268 -12.20 2.37 -32.69
C ASP A 268 -13.02 2.79 -31.44
N ALA A 269 -12.33 3.36 -30.45
CA ALA A 269 -12.93 3.92 -29.24
C ALA A 269 -13.27 5.42 -29.43
N SER A 270 -14.43 5.84 -28.95
CA SER A 270 -14.85 7.24 -28.96
C SER A 270 -14.69 7.92 -27.60
N VAL A 271 -14.77 7.14 -26.52
CA VAL A 271 -14.59 7.59 -25.14
C VAL A 271 -13.66 6.63 -24.42
N HIS A 272 -12.75 7.18 -23.62
CA HIS A 272 -11.86 6.42 -22.76
C HIS A 272 -12.05 6.83 -21.29
N ILE A 273 -12.30 5.84 -20.44
CA ILE A 273 -12.42 6.02 -18.99
C ILE A 273 -11.13 5.53 -18.33
N ILE A 274 -10.48 6.42 -17.58
CA ILE A 274 -9.28 6.15 -16.81
C ILE A 274 -9.63 6.30 -15.33
N SER A 275 -9.46 5.20 -14.59
CA SER A 275 -9.91 5.07 -13.19
C SER A 275 -8.78 4.71 -12.22
N SER A 276 -7.69 4.11 -12.70
CA SER A 276 -6.48 3.86 -11.92
C SER A 276 -5.74 5.17 -11.64
N LEU A 277 -5.35 5.38 -10.37
CA LEU A 277 -4.82 6.67 -9.91
C LEU A 277 -3.47 7.02 -10.54
N ASP A 278 -2.62 6.03 -10.76
CA ASP A 278 -1.31 6.18 -11.41
C ASP A 278 -1.44 6.55 -12.89
N ASP A 279 -2.43 5.99 -13.60
CA ASP A 279 -2.70 6.37 -14.99
C ASP A 279 -3.26 7.80 -15.09
N VAL A 280 -4.12 8.22 -14.15
CA VAL A 280 -4.59 9.62 -14.08
C VAL A 280 -3.41 10.57 -13.81
N ALA A 281 -2.60 10.26 -12.79
CA ALA A 281 -1.43 11.07 -12.40
C ALA A 281 -0.39 11.16 -13.53
N TRP A 282 -0.08 10.05 -14.20
CA TRP A 282 0.86 10.03 -15.31
C TRP A 282 0.34 10.79 -16.54
N THR A 283 -0.93 10.58 -16.91
CA THR A 283 -1.53 11.21 -18.09
C THR A 283 -1.52 12.73 -17.95
N LEU A 284 -1.82 13.23 -16.75
CA LEU A 284 -1.99 14.66 -16.49
C LEU A 284 -0.73 15.34 -15.97
N ASN A 285 0.39 14.62 -15.82
CA ASN A 285 1.60 15.15 -15.18
C ASN A 285 1.28 15.83 -13.84
N LEU A 286 0.47 15.19 -13.01
CA LEU A 286 0.12 15.63 -11.67
C LEU A 286 0.58 14.58 -10.65
N ARG A 287 0.82 15.00 -9.41
CA ARG A 287 1.13 14.12 -8.28
C ARG A 287 0.40 14.58 -7.03
N GLY A 288 0.23 13.67 -6.08
CA GLY A 288 -0.42 13.92 -4.79
C GLY A 288 0.09 12.97 -3.72
N SER A 289 -0.66 12.82 -2.63
CA SER A 289 -0.29 11.92 -1.52
C SER A 289 -1.50 11.32 -0.81
N ASP A 290 -2.57 11.04 -1.54
CA ASP A 290 -3.80 10.46 -0.96
C ASP A 290 -3.65 9.01 -0.56
N VAL A 291 -2.77 8.30 -1.26
CA VAL A 291 -2.42 6.92 -0.95
C VAL A 291 -1.03 6.95 -0.34
N GLN A 292 -0.90 6.34 0.84
CA GLN A 292 0.40 6.26 1.51
C GLN A 292 1.42 5.62 0.57
N SER A 293 2.62 6.22 0.50
CA SER A 293 3.76 5.77 -0.30
C SER A 293 3.63 5.84 -1.82
N ASN A 294 2.42 6.05 -2.35
CA ASN A 294 2.16 6.24 -3.77
C ASN A 294 1.85 7.72 -4.04
N PRO A 295 2.63 8.44 -4.86
CA PRO A 295 2.46 9.87 -5.09
C PRO A 295 1.29 10.20 -6.05
N VAL A 296 0.12 9.64 -5.76
CA VAL A 296 -1.13 9.72 -6.53
C VAL A 296 -2.21 10.44 -5.74
N PHE A 297 -3.32 10.77 -6.40
CA PHE A 297 -4.46 11.47 -5.83
C PHE A 297 -5.77 10.87 -6.34
N LEU A 298 -6.81 10.88 -5.50
CA LEU A 298 -8.13 10.35 -5.85
C LEU A 298 -8.74 11.16 -6.99
N ALA A 299 -8.84 10.54 -8.17
CA ALA A 299 -9.38 11.17 -9.35
C ALA A 299 -9.82 10.17 -10.42
N TYR A 300 -10.68 10.63 -11.33
CA TYR A 300 -11.00 9.95 -12.59
C TYR A 300 -10.74 10.88 -13.77
N LEU A 301 -10.47 10.31 -14.93
CA LEU A 301 -10.32 11.05 -16.18
C LEU A 301 -11.21 10.43 -17.26
N ILE A 302 -12.01 11.28 -17.92
CA ILE A 302 -12.76 10.93 -19.13
C ILE A 302 -12.09 11.65 -20.29
N LEU A 303 -11.61 10.89 -21.26
CA LEU A 303 -11.00 11.40 -22.48
C LEU A 303 -11.87 11.04 -23.68
N THR A 304 -12.23 12.03 -24.49
CA THR A 304 -12.87 11.83 -25.80
C THR A 304 -11.88 12.18 -26.90
N LYS A 305 -12.32 12.06 -28.16
CA LYS A 305 -11.54 12.50 -29.32
C LYS A 305 -11.07 13.95 -29.23
N ASN A 306 -11.85 14.83 -28.58
CA ASN A 306 -11.59 16.27 -28.55
C ASN A 306 -11.49 16.86 -27.14
N ASP A 307 -12.13 16.25 -26.15
CA ASP A 307 -12.26 16.82 -24.80
C ASP A 307 -11.58 15.93 -23.75
N ALA A 308 -11.24 16.53 -22.61
CA ALA A 308 -10.77 15.85 -21.41
C ALA A 308 -11.49 16.42 -20.19
N LYS A 309 -11.95 15.55 -19.29
CA LYS A 309 -12.61 15.92 -18.02
C LYS A 309 -11.92 15.22 -16.85
N LEU A 310 -11.31 15.98 -15.96
CA LEU A 310 -10.73 15.51 -14.70
C LEU A 310 -11.77 15.65 -13.58
N PHE A 311 -12.07 14.55 -12.89
CA PHE A 311 -12.93 14.51 -11.71
C PHE A 311 -12.07 14.36 -10.47
N VAL A 312 -12.02 15.40 -9.63
CA VAL A 312 -11.11 15.49 -8.48
C VAL A 312 -11.70 16.42 -7.41
N ASP A 313 -11.26 16.32 -6.16
CA ASP A 313 -11.54 17.38 -5.19
C ASP A 313 -10.79 18.64 -5.60
N LEU A 314 -11.55 19.61 -6.11
CA LEU A 314 -11.02 20.83 -6.69
C LEU A 314 -10.19 21.61 -5.67
N GLU A 315 -10.47 21.57 -4.38
CA GLU A 315 -9.74 22.33 -3.37
C GLU A 315 -8.28 21.88 -3.22
N LYS A 316 -7.94 20.70 -3.72
CA LYS A 316 -6.59 20.12 -3.62
C LYS A 316 -5.66 20.62 -4.70
N LEU A 317 -6.18 21.12 -5.83
CA LEU A 317 -5.37 21.64 -6.93
C LEU A 317 -4.76 22.99 -6.55
N ASP A 318 -3.44 23.03 -6.46
CA ASP A 318 -2.68 24.27 -6.32
C ASP A 318 -2.76 25.15 -7.58
N ILE A 319 -2.12 26.34 -7.52
CA ILE A 319 -2.18 27.32 -8.61
C ILE A 319 -1.56 26.76 -9.90
N ASP A 320 -0.43 26.06 -9.79
CA ASP A 320 0.33 25.58 -10.94
C ASP A 320 -0.36 24.38 -11.60
N SER A 321 -0.92 23.45 -10.82
CA SER A 321 -1.70 22.32 -11.33
C SER A 321 -2.98 22.78 -12.04
N ARG A 322 -3.70 23.77 -11.49
CA ARG A 322 -4.85 24.38 -12.19
C ARG A 322 -4.44 25.00 -13.51
N LYS A 323 -3.38 25.80 -13.49
CA LYS A 323 -2.85 26.43 -14.70
C LYS A 323 -2.47 25.38 -15.75
N GLN A 324 -1.81 24.29 -15.36
CA GLN A 324 -1.46 23.20 -16.28
C GLN A 324 -2.70 22.54 -16.89
N MET A 325 -3.77 22.34 -16.10
CA MET A 325 -5.02 21.79 -16.60
C MET A 325 -5.72 22.74 -17.57
N ASP A 326 -5.73 24.05 -17.28
CA ASP A 326 -6.29 25.07 -18.16
C ASP A 326 -5.51 25.17 -19.49
N ASP A 327 -4.17 25.20 -19.42
CA ASP A 327 -3.29 25.24 -20.59
C ASP A 327 -3.43 23.96 -21.46
N ALA A 328 -3.75 22.83 -20.84
CA ALA A 328 -4.01 21.55 -21.51
C ALA A 328 -5.49 21.33 -21.88
N TRP A 329 -6.35 22.34 -21.71
CA TRP A 329 -7.78 22.30 -22.03
C TRP A 329 -8.55 21.17 -21.29
N VAL A 330 -8.11 20.83 -20.08
CA VAL A 330 -8.75 19.82 -19.24
C VAL A 330 -9.82 20.47 -18.37
N LYS A 331 -11.07 20.07 -18.57
CA LYS A 331 -12.16 20.55 -17.72
C LYS A 331 -12.08 19.90 -16.34
N MET A 332 -11.88 20.71 -15.31
CA MET A 332 -11.88 20.26 -13.91
C MET A 332 -13.31 20.19 -13.36
N MET A 333 -13.68 19.04 -12.79
CA MET A 333 -15.01 18.72 -12.26
C MET A 333 -14.89 18.17 -10.82
N PRO A 334 -15.89 18.37 -9.94
CA PRO A 334 -15.90 17.74 -8.62
C PRO A 334 -15.86 16.20 -8.73
N TYR A 335 -15.13 15.54 -7.82
CA TYR A 335 -14.93 14.08 -7.81
C TYR A 335 -16.27 13.31 -7.81
N GLU A 336 -17.24 13.78 -7.03
CA GLU A 336 -18.54 13.14 -6.82
C GLU A 336 -19.43 13.15 -8.08
N MET A 337 -19.14 14.03 -9.04
CA MET A 337 -19.90 14.15 -10.28
C MET A 337 -19.56 13.06 -11.30
N PHE A 338 -18.52 12.26 -11.08
CA PHE A 338 -18.03 11.28 -12.04
C PHE A 338 -19.10 10.29 -12.49
N TYR A 339 -19.78 9.61 -11.56
CA TYR A 339 -20.81 8.61 -11.90
C TYR A 339 -22.05 9.23 -12.55
N GLU A 340 -22.41 10.47 -12.22
CA GLU A 340 -23.50 11.16 -12.90
C GLU A 340 -23.13 11.52 -14.34
N GLU A 341 -21.88 11.92 -14.58
CA GLU A 341 -21.38 12.14 -15.95
C GLU A 341 -21.41 10.85 -16.76
N LEU A 342 -20.99 9.72 -16.20
CA LEU A 342 -20.99 8.43 -16.91
C LEU A 342 -22.38 8.07 -17.45
N LYS A 343 -23.45 8.36 -16.70
CA LYS A 343 -24.83 8.10 -17.12
C LYS A 343 -25.26 8.92 -18.34
N THR A 344 -24.60 10.04 -18.61
CA THR A 344 -24.89 10.91 -19.78
C THR A 344 -24.27 10.37 -21.07
N ILE A 345 -23.28 9.49 -20.99
CA ILE A 345 -22.61 8.87 -22.13
C ILE A 345 -23.53 7.78 -22.69
N LYS A 346 -24.00 7.94 -23.92
CA LYS A 346 -24.90 7.00 -24.61
C LYS A 346 -24.50 6.88 -26.08
N ASN A 347 -24.71 5.70 -26.66
CA ASN A 347 -24.41 5.41 -28.08
C ASN A 347 -22.93 5.54 -28.44
N GLU A 348 -22.04 5.28 -27.48
CA GLU A 348 -20.59 5.40 -27.64
C GLU A 348 -19.88 4.04 -27.59
N LYS A 349 -18.64 4.01 -28.12
CA LYS A 349 -17.70 2.91 -27.96
C LYS A 349 -16.71 3.26 -26.86
N VAL A 350 -16.93 2.68 -25.68
CA VAL A 350 -16.23 3.07 -24.45
C VAL A 350 -15.07 2.13 -24.17
N LEU A 351 -13.85 2.65 -24.26
CA LEU A 351 -12.62 2.00 -23.82
C LEU A 351 -12.48 2.10 -22.30
N VAL A 352 -12.54 0.97 -21.63
CA VAL A 352 -12.48 0.87 -20.17
C VAL A 352 -11.75 -0.40 -19.76
N SER A 353 -10.86 -0.27 -18.76
CA SER A 353 -10.14 -1.42 -18.23
C SER A 353 -11.10 -2.39 -17.53
N PRO A 354 -11.02 -3.71 -17.76
CA PRO A 354 -11.78 -4.70 -17.00
C PRO A 354 -11.36 -4.74 -15.51
N ASN A 355 -10.21 -4.14 -15.16
CA ASN A 355 -9.82 -3.91 -13.78
C ASN A 355 -10.46 -2.65 -13.18
N SER A 356 -11.25 -1.86 -13.91
CA SER A 356 -12.04 -0.79 -13.29
C SER A 356 -13.14 -1.39 -12.41
N ASN A 357 -13.62 -0.61 -11.43
CA ASN A 357 -14.69 -1.08 -10.56
C ASN A 357 -15.99 -1.41 -11.32
N GLN A 358 -16.79 -2.33 -10.79
CA GLN A 358 -18.05 -2.77 -11.41
C GLN A 358 -19.07 -1.62 -11.56
N SER A 359 -19.11 -0.67 -10.62
CA SER A 359 -20.04 0.46 -10.66
C SER A 359 -19.85 1.34 -11.90
N ILE A 360 -18.64 1.45 -12.45
CA ILE A 360 -18.37 2.14 -13.74
C ILE A 360 -19.12 1.45 -14.88
N PHE A 361 -19.04 0.13 -14.97
CA PHE A 361 -19.73 -0.65 -16.02
C PHE A 361 -21.24 -0.55 -15.88
N GLU A 362 -21.75 -0.61 -14.64
CA GLU A 362 -23.17 -0.45 -14.35
C GLU A 362 -23.70 0.94 -14.76
N ALA A 363 -22.93 2.02 -14.51
CA ALA A 363 -23.30 3.37 -14.91
C ALA A 363 -23.31 3.59 -16.44
N LEU A 364 -22.46 2.85 -17.16
CA LEU A 364 -22.27 2.97 -18.61
C LEU A 364 -23.09 1.97 -19.44
N LYS A 365 -23.77 0.99 -18.83
CA LYS A 365 -24.35 -0.15 -19.56
C LYS A 365 -25.44 0.18 -20.58
N GLU A 366 -26.11 1.32 -20.41
CA GLU A 366 -27.24 1.69 -21.26
C GLU A 366 -26.78 2.28 -22.60
N ASN A 367 -27.06 1.56 -23.68
CA ASN A 367 -26.82 1.99 -25.07
C ASN A 367 -25.35 2.26 -25.42
N ASN A 368 -24.37 1.72 -24.70
CA ASN A 368 -22.95 1.81 -25.08
C ASN A 368 -22.39 0.43 -25.48
N THR A 369 -21.30 0.44 -26.23
CA THR A 369 -20.50 -0.75 -26.53
C THR A 369 -19.18 -0.67 -25.77
N PHE A 370 -18.83 -1.71 -25.00
CA PHE A 370 -17.58 -1.74 -24.25
C PHE A 370 -16.43 -2.32 -25.08
N ILE A 371 -15.31 -1.60 -25.10
CA ILE A 371 -14.01 -2.11 -25.51
C ILE A 371 -13.24 -2.37 -24.22
N LYS A 372 -13.30 -3.63 -23.74
CA LYS A 372 -12.65 -4.07 -22.49
C LYS A 372 -11.19 -4.39 -22.77
N ALA A 373 -10.28 -3.48 -22.41
CA ALA A 373 -8.85 -3.64 -22.64
C ALA A 373 -8.04 -2.83 -21.62
N PRO A 374 -6.76 -3.19 -21.35
CA PRO A 374 -5.87 -2.33 -20.57
C PRO A 374 -5.84 -0.90 -21.11
N VAL A 375 -5.71 0.08 -20.22
CA VAL A 375 -5.65 1.49 -20.64
C VAL A 375 -4.37 1.75 -21.44
N PRO A 376 -4.42 2.47 -22.58
CA PRO A 376 -3.25 2.74 -23.42
C PRO A 376 -2.07 3.33 -22.64
N GLY A 377 -2.35 4.25 -21.71
CA GLY A 377 -1.35 4.90 -20.87
C GLY A 377 -0.52 3.92 -20.04
N ASN A 378 -1.07 2.76 -19.66
CA ASN A 378 -0.38 1.79 -18.82
C ASN A 378 0.87 1.21 -19.49
N LEU A 379 0.80 0.84 -20.77
CA LEU A 379 1.98 0.39 -21.51
C LEU A 379 2.92 1.57 -21.85
N MET A 380 2.37 2.74 -22.14
CA MET A 380 3.17 3.93 -22.48
C MET A 380 4.04 4.36 -21.30
N LYS A 381 3.51 4.39 -20.07
CA LYS A 381 4.26 4.77 -18.86
C LYS A 381 5.23 3.70 -18.37
N ALA A 382 4.92 2.44 -18.68
CA ALA A 382 5.82 1.33 -18.36
C ALA A 382 7.16 1.43 -19.09
N ILE A 383 7.18 2.03 -20.29
CA ILE A 383 8.36 2.28 -21.11
C ILE A 383 8.87 3.69 -20.82
N LYS A 384 9.90 3.78 -19.97
CA LYS A 384 10.42 5.08 -19.52
C LYS A 384 11.16 5.75 -20.65
N ASN A 385 10.92 7.04 -20.84
CA ASN A 385 11.72 7.84 -21.76
C ASN A 385 13.09 8.18 -21.13
N GLU A 386 14.02 8.73 -21.90
CA GLU A 386 15.37 9.03 -21.41
C GLU A 386 15.41 10.00 -20.23
N THR A 387 14.47 10.95 -20.14
CA THR A 387 14.36 11.86 -18.98
C THR A 387 13.99 11.09 -17.71
N GLU A 388 13.01 10.19 -17.81
CA GLU A 388 12.59 9.33 -16.69
C GLU A 388 13.71 8.35 -16.28
N LEU A 389 14.40 7.74 -17.25
CA LEU A 389 15.54 6.84 -16.98
C LEU A 389 16.71 7.57 -16.29
N GLU A 390 17.02 8.79 -16.73
CA GLU A 390 18.03 9.62 -16.06
C GLU A 390 17.61 10.02 -14.64
N GLY A 391 16.30 10.23 -14.44
CA GLY A 391 15.69 10.36 -13.13
C GLY A 391 15.99 9.16 -12.22
N PHE A 392 15.76 7.93 -12.70
CA PHE A 392 16.11 6.70 -11.98
C PHE A 392 17.60 6.61 -11.65
N ARG A 393 18.50 6.85 -12.62
CA ARG A 393 19.96 6.82 -12.40
C ARG A 393 20.38 7.82 -11.32
N THR A 394 19.79 9.02 -11.35
CA THR A 394 20.04 10.08 -10.36
C THR A 394 19.57 9.66 -8.96
N VAL A 395 18.35 9.16 -8.82
CA VAL A 395 17.80 8.83 -7.49
C VAL A 395 18.46 7.59 -6.90
N MET A 396 18.86 6.62 -7.71
CA MET A 396 19.54 5.42 -7.22
C MET A 396 20.94 5.71 -6.67
N GLN A 397 21.66 6.67 -7.25
CA GLN A 397 22.93 7.13 -6.68
C GLN A 397 22.69 7.83 -5.33
N ARG A 398 21.70 8.73 -5.24
CA ARG A 398 21.36 9.42 -3.98
C ARG A 398 20.90 8.45 -2.89
N ASP A 399 20.07 7.47 -3.25
CA ASP A 399 19.61 6.44 -2.32
C ASP A 399 20.78 5.52 -1.90
N GLY A 400 21.72 5.25 -2.81
CA GLY A 400 22.98 4.58 -2.50
C GLY A 400 23.80 5.26 -1.41
N VAL A 401 23.90 6.60 -1.45
CA VAL A 401 24.55 7.38 -0.38
C VAL A 401 23.82 7.21 0.96
N ALA A 402 22.48 7.30 0.96
CA ALA A 402 21.68 7.10 2.16
C ALA A 402 21.84 5.69 2.74
N MET A 403 21.82 4.67 1.88
CA MET A 403 22.03 3.27 2.25
C MET A 403 23.43 3.02 2.82
N VAL A 404 24.49 3.58 2.22
CA VAL A 404 25.85 3.43 2.76
C VAL A 404 26.00 4.09 4.13
N LYS A 405 25.45 5.30 4.32
CA LYS A 405 25.40 5.97 5.63
C LYS A 405 24.65 5.12 6.66
N PHE A 406 23.51 4.57 6.26
CA PHE A 406 22.68 3.70 7.10
C PHE A 406 23.40 2.43 7.51
N LEU A 407 24.00 1.70 6.55
CA LEU A 407 24.72 0.46 6.83
C LEU A 407 25.94 0.71 7.72
N TYR A 408 26.68 1.81 7.50
CA TYR A 408 27.74 2.23 8.41
C TYR A 408 27.19 2.45 9.82
N TRP A 409 26.17 3.29 9.98
CA TRP A 409 25.58 3.58 11.28
C TRP A 409 25.12 2.31 11.99
N LEU A 410 24.32 1.47 11.33
CA LEU A 410 23.72 0.30 11.93
C LEU A 410 24.79 -0.72 12.38
N THR A 411 25.83 -0.95 11.57
CA THR A 411 26.92 -1.88 11.91
C THR A 411 27.80 -1.40 13.06
N HIS A 412 27.83 -0.10 13.36
CA HIS A 412 28.59 0.46 14.47
C HIS A 412 27.74 0.73 15.72
N THR A 413 26.41 0.79 15.57
CA THR A 413 25.47 1.03 16.67
C THR A 413 24.85 -0.25 17.22
N ALA A 414 24.62 -1.28 16.39
CA ALA A 414 24.04 -2.54 16.84
C ALA A 414 24.86 -3.18 17.98
N GLY A 415 24.20 -3.52 19.08
CA GLY A 415 24.83 -4.05 20.30
C GLY A 415 25.44 -3.00 21.24
N ASN A 416 25.59 -1.75 20.81
CA ASN A 416 26.08 -0.64 21.65
C ASN A 416 24.92 0.23 22.18
N GLU A 417 23.83 0.33 21.43
CA GLU A 417 22.62 1.08 21.80
C GLU A 417 21.37 0.19 21.70
N SER A 418 20.31 0.58 22.40
CA SER A 418 19.01 -0.09 22.33
C SER A 418 18.34 0.22 20.99
N LEU A 419 18.29 -0.78 20.11
CA LEU A 419 17.64 -0.70 18.81
C LEU A 419 16.46 -1.67 18.74
N THR A 420 15.41 -1.25 18.03
CA THR A 420 14.31 -2.11 17.59
C THR A 420 14.22 -2.06 16.07
N GLU A 421 13.62 -3.07 15.45
CA GLU A 421 13.41 -3.10 14.00
C GLU A 421 12.67 -1.84 13.51
N TYR A 422 11.67 -1.36 14.27
CA TYR A 422 10.96 -0.12 13.97
C TYR A 422 11.88 1.10 13.99
N SER A 423 12.69 1.26 15.05
CA SER A 423 13.61 2.41 15.17
C SER A 423 14.68 2.44 14.07
N ILE A 424 15.06 1.27 13.55
CA ILE A 424 16.01 1.15 12.43
C ILE A 424 15.39 1.64 11.14
N GLY A 425 14.12 1.29 10.85
CA GLY A 425 13.37 1.82 9.71
C GLY A 425 13.27 3.35 9.75
N GLU A 426 12.91 3.91 10.91
CA GLU A 426 12.85 5.36 11.12
C GLU A 426 14.21 6.04 10.87
N LYS A 427 15.31 5.39 11.29
CA LYS A 427 16.65 5.91 11.07
C LYS A 427 17.03 5.91 9.59
N LEU A 428 16.71 4.84 8.86
CA LEU A 428 16.93 4.76 7.41
C LEU A 428 16.15 5.85 6.66
N ARG A 429 14.88 6.05 7.02
CA ARG A 429 14.07 7.17 6.50
C ARG A 429 14.75 8.51 6.75
N GLY A 430 15.35 8.71 7.93
CA GLY A 430 16.14 9.89 8.26
C GLY A 430 17.30 10.13 7.31
N PHE A 431 18.10 9.10 7.01
CA PHE A 431 19.21 9.22 6.05
C PHE A 431 18.73 9.54 4.63
N ARG A 432 17.60 8.98 4.19
CA ARG A 432 16.99 9.33 2.89
C ARG A 432 16.51 10.78 2.85
N ALA A 433 15.95 11.27 3.95
CA ALA A 433 15.44 12.65 4.07
C ALA A 433 16.54 13.72 4.04
N GLU A 434 17.81 13.36 4.29
CA GLU A 434 18.96 14.24 4.03
C GLU A 434 19.20 14.48 2.52
N GLY A 435 18.72 13.56 1.68
CA GLY A 435 18.88 13.61 0.23
C GLY A 435 17.98 14.64 -0.46
N LYS A 436 18.48 15.23 -1.54
CA LYS A 436 17.72 16.19 -2.35
C LYS A 436 16.45 15.57 -2.92
N ASN A 437 15.35 16.34 -2.85
CA ASN A 437 14.04 16.02 -3.43
C ASN A 437 13.36 14.75 -2.87
N PHE A 438 13.78 14.26 -1.70
CA PHE A 438 13.07 13.20 -1.00
C PHE A 438 11.65 13.67 -0.62
N VAL A 439 10.66 12.83 -0.92
CA VAL A 439 9.24 13.10 -0.65
C VAL A 439 8.73 12.22 0.49
N GLY A 440 9.12 10.96 0.51
CA GLY A 440 8.68 9.97 1.49
C GLY A 440 9.14 8.57 1.11
N GLU A 441 8.73 7.55 1.84
CA GLU A 441 9.05 6.15 1.51
C GLU A 441 8.15 5.64 0.38
N SER A 442 8.68 4.80 -0.51
CA SER A 442 7.91 4.18 -1.60
C SER A 442 7.09 2.96 -1.15
N PHE A 443 7.36 2.45 0.05
CA PHE A 443 6.55 1.50 0.81
C PHE A 443 7.05 1.48 2.28
N GLY A 444 6.31 0.84 3.18
CA GLY A 444 6.75 0.73 4.58
C GLY A 444 7.99 -0.15 4.70
N SER A 445 9.07 0.38 5.27
CA SER A 445 10.35 -0.32 5.41
C SER A 445 10.19 -1.67 6.14
N ILE A 446 10.67 -2.74 5.50
CA ILE A 446 10.74 -4.10 6.04
C ILE A 446 12.11 -4.27 6.69
N VAL A 447 12.14 -4.38 8.02
CA VAL A 447 13.35 -4.59 8.80
C VAL A 447 13.17 -5.87 9.60
N GLY A 448 13.66 -6.99 9.07
CA GLY A 448 13.50 -8.32 9.69
C GLY A 448 14.79 -8.80 10.35
N TYR A 449 14.81 -8.87 11.68
CA TYR A 449 15.95 -9.34 12.46
C TYR A 449 15.83 -10.82 12.84
N GLY A 450 16.82 -11.64 12.45
CA GLY A 450 16.80 -13.09 12.61
C GLY A 450 15.55 -13.70 11.98
N GLU A 451 14.78 -14.46 12.76
CA GLU A 451 13.55 -15.15 12.32
C GLU A 451 12.50 -14.24 11.66
N ASN A 452 12.44 -12.95 12.03
CA ASN A 452 11.49 -12.01 11.43
C ASN A 452 11.81 -11.73 9.96
N GLY A 453 13.07 -11.93 9.53
CA GLY A 453 13.45 -11.86 8.12
C GLY A 453 12.74 -12.91 7.26
N ALA A 454 12.29 -14.03 7.84
CA ALA A 454 11.56 -15.07 7.11
C ALA A 454 10.14 -14.63 6.70
N ILE A 455 9.61 -13.56 7.30
CA ILE A 455 8.28 -13.02 6.97
C ILE A 455 8.46 -12.02 5.81
N MET A 456 8.12 -12.45 4.59
CA MET A 456 8.42 -11.73 3.34
C MET A 456 8.00 -10.25 3.35
N HIS A 457 6.79 -9.94 3.84
CA HIS A 457 6.25 -8.59 3.95
C HIS A 457 6.14 -8.15 5.42
N TYR A 458 7.17 -8.43 6.23
CA TYR A 458 7.21 -8.07 7.64
C TYR A 458 7.09 -6.56 7.85
N SER A 459 6.21 -6.13 8.76
CA SER A 459 6.12 -4.74 9.19
C SER A 459 6.34 -4.65 10.70
N ALA A 460 7.44 -4.01 11.10
CA ALA A 460 7.77 -3.79 12.49
C ALA A 460 6.75 -2.84 13.13
N LYS A 461 6.17 -3.24 14.26
CA LYS A 461 5.23 -2.40 15.02
C LYS A 461 5.98 -1.34 15.81
N ASN A 462 5.40 -0.14 15.93
CA ASN A 462 5.97 0.92 16.78
C ASN A 462 6.10 0.49 18.25
N GLU A 463 5.15 -0.31 18.75
CA GLU A 463 5.14 -0.87 20.09
C GLU A 463 5.35 -2.39 20.04
N GLY A 464 6.29 -2.90 20.84
CA GLY A 464 6.56 -4.33 20.95
C GLY A 464 7.34 -4.94 19.77
N SER A 465 7.98 -4.11 18.93
CA SER A 465 8.94 -4.60 17.93
C SER A 465 10.15 -5.26 18.61
N LYS A 466 10.71 -6.26 17.93
CA LYS A 466 11.84 -7.05 18.41
C LYS A 466 13.07 -6.15 18.59
N GLU A 467 13.79 -6.37 19.69
CA GLU A 467 15.10 -5.75 19.90
C GLU A 467 16.14 -6.31 18.94
N VAL A 468 16.99 -5.43 18.42
CA VAL A 468 18.06 -5.76 17.49
C VAL A 468 19.41 -5.68 18.20
N THR A 469 20.18 -6.77 18.12
CA THR A 469 21.52 -6.89 18.71
C THR A 469 22.57 -7.20 17.63
N ASN A 470 23.84 -7.26 18.02
CA ASN A 470 24.94 -7.66 17.14
C ASN A 470 25.19 -9.19 17.08
N ALA A 471 24.17 -10.00 17.33
CA ALA A 471 24.31 -11.46 17.38
C ALA A 471 23.94 -12.17 16.05
N ASP A 472 23.08 -11.55 15.23
CA ASP A 472 22.38 -12.25 14.14
C ASP A 472 22.46 -11.47 12.81
N THR A 473 21.71 -11.92 11.83
CA THR A 473 21.54 -11.34 10.50
C THR A 473 20.30 -10.46 10.44
N ILE A 474 20.27 -9.55 9.49
CA ILE A 474 19.16 -8.63 9.29
C ILE A 474 18.90 -8.46 7.79
N LEU A 475 17.63 -8.52 7.43
CA LEU A 475 17.12 -8.19 6.11
C LEU A 475 16.49 -6.80 6.18
N VAL A 476 16.93 -5.90 5.31
CA VAL A 476 16.38 -4.55 5.19
C VAL A 476 15.94 -4.34 3.76
N ASP A 477 14.64 -4.23 3.56
CA ASP A 477 14.00 -3.89 2.30
C ASP A 477 13.21 -2.60 2.45
N SER A 478 13.52 -1.64 1.59
CA SER A 478 13.00 -0.29 1.72
C SER A 478 13.24 0.53 0.46
N GLY A 479 12.43 1.56 0.25
CA GLY A 479 12.61 2.47 -0.87
C GLY A 479 12.14 3.89 -0.58
N GLY A 480 12.46 4.81 -1.49
CA GLY A 480 12.13 6.23 -1.40
C GLY A 480 11.40 6.74 -2.64
N GLN A 481 10.49 7.66 -2.43
CA GLN A 481 9.93 8.54 -3.46
C GLN A 481 10.75 9.82 -3.53
N TYR A 482 11.22 10.14 -4.73
CA TYR A 482 11.93 11.38 -5.04
C TYR A 482 11.21 12.06 -6.20
N LEU A 483 11.32 13.38 -6.30
CA LEU A 483 10.67 14.09 -7.41
C LEU A 483 11.13 13.62 -8.80
N GLU A 484 12.32 13.02 -8.91
CA GLU A 484 12.88 12.46 -10.15
C GLU A 484 12.61 10.97 -10.37
N GLY A 485 12.13 10.21 -9.37
CA GLY A 485 12.01 8.75 -9.51
C GLY A 485 11.64 8.03 -8.21
N THR A 486 11.49 6.71 -8.31
CA THR A 486 11.15 5.83 -7.20
C THR A 486 12.26 4.81 -6.99
N THR A 487 12.62 4.51 -5.75
CA THR A 487 13.60 3.47 -5.43
C THR A 487 12.96 2.28 -4.73
N ASP A 488 13.61 1.14 -4.91
CA ASP A 488 13.33 -0.13 -4.25
C ASP A 488 14.65 -0.88 -4.09
N ILE A 489 14.94 -1.34 -2.88
CA ILE A 489 16.20 -2.00 -2.57
C ILE A 489 16.10 -2.84 -1.30
N THR A 490 16.45 -4.11 -1.47
CA THR A 490 16.74 -5.03 -0.37
C THR A 490 18.23 -5.37 -0.24
N ARG A 491 18.74 -5.29 0.99
CA ARG A 491 20.04 -5.86 1.38
C ARG A 491 19.88 -6.75 2.61
N THR A 492 20.53 -7.90 2.56
CA THR A 492 20.70 -8.82 3.69
C THR A 492 22.15 -8.78 4.12
N PHE A 493 22.42 -8.59 5.42
CA PHE A 493 23.78 -8.42 5.96
C PHE A 493 23.90 -8.93 7.40
N ALA A 494 25.13 -9.08 7.87
CA ALA A 494 25.42 -9.60 9.21
C ALA A 494 25.66 -8.47 10.22
N LEU A 495 24.91 -8.46 11.33
CA LEU A 495 25.25 -7.67 12.52
C LEU A 495 26.15 -8.48 13.47
N GLY A 496 26.04 -9.81 13.43
CA GLY A 496 26.86 -10.77 14.17
C GLY A 496 27.52 -11.82 13.28
N THR A 497 27.56 -13.07 13.75
CA THR A 497 28.14 -14.19 12.98
C THR A 497 27.04 -14.93 12.23
N ALA A 498 27.07 -14.87 10.89
CA ALA A 498 26.19 -15.69 10.05
C ALA A 498 26.61 -17.16 10.07
N SER A 499 25.64 -18.08 10.19
CA SER A 499 25.89 -19.53 10.11
C SER A 499 26.33 -19.95 8.71
N GLU A 500 27.01 -21.09 8.58
CA GLU A 500 27.42 -21.61 7.26
C GLU A 500 26.22 -21.98 6.37
N GLU A 501 25.12 -22.43 6.99
CA GLU A 501 23.85 -22.66 6.29
C GLU A 501 23.27 -21.35 5.75
N PHE A 502 23.22 -20.30 6.58
CA PHE A 502 22.79 -18.97 6.15
C PHE A 502 23.65 -18.44 5.00
N LYS A 503 24.98 -18.55 5.11
CA LYS A 503 25.89 -18.09 4.06
C LYS A 503 25.69 -18.84 2.75
N THR A 504 25.44 -20.15 2.83
CA THR A 504 25.12 -20.98 1.67
C THR A 504 23.86 -20.45 0.99
N ASP A 505 22.77 -20.29 1.74
CA ASP A 505 21.48 -19.83 1.21
C ASP A 505 21.52 -18.39 0.69
N CYS A 506 22.21 -17.51 1.40
CA CYS A 506 22.43 -16.12 1.00
C CYS A 506 23.19 -16.06 -0.33
N THR A 507 24.18 -16.93 -0.50
CA THR A 507 24.93 -17.02 -1.75
C THR A 507 24.10 -17.60 -2.88
N LEU A 508 23.24 -18.60 -2.63
CA LEU A 508 22.35 -19.15 -3.66
C LEU A 508 21.34 -18.10 -4.16
N ALA A 509 20.75 -17.30 -3.26
CA ALA A 509 19.89 -16.18 -3.63
C ALA A 509 20.66 -15.13 -4.44
N LEU A 510 21.88 -14.75 -4.01
CA LEU A 510 22.72 -13.81 -4.74
C LEU A 510 23.10 -14.34 -6.13
N LYS A 511 23.40 -15.63 -6.27
CA LYS A 511 23.66 -16.26 -7.58
C LYS A 511 22.46 -16.08 -8.51
N GLY A 512 21.24 -16.22 -8.00
CA GLY A 512 20.02 -15.91 -8.77
C GLY A 512 20.01 -14.49 -9.31
N LEU A 513 20.33 -13.50 -8.45
CA LEU A 513 20.35 -12.09 -8.83
C LEU A 513 21.40 -11.84 -9.91
N ILE A 514 22.61 -12.38 -9.73
CA ILE A 514 23.73 -12.24 -10.66
C ILE A 514 23.39 -12.87 -12.01
N GLN A 515 22.87 -14.10 -12.00
CA GLN A 515 22.54 -14.85 -13.22
C GLN A 515 21.48 -14.14 -14.05
N LEU A 516 20.44 -13.59 -13.42
CA LEU A 516 19.46 -12.77 -14.12
C LEU A 516 20.07 -11.46 -14.62
N SER A 517 20.94 -10.80 -13.84
CA SER A 517 21.60 -9.55 -14.25
C SER A 517 22.55 -9.72 -15.44
N MET A 518 23.10 -10.91 -15.65
CA MET A 518 24.03 -11.24 -16.74
C MET A 518 23.35 -11.73 -18.02
N VAL A 519 22.02 -11.93 -18.01
CA VAL A 519 21.33 -12.57 -19.12
C VAL A 519 21.26 -11.63 -20.34
N LYS A 520 21.55 -12.19 -21.52
CA LYS A 520 21.26 -11.58 -22.82
C LYS A 520 20.11 -12.36 -23.46
N PHE A 521 19.07 -11.68 -23.89
CA PHE A 521 17.83 -12.33 -24.31
C PHE A 521 17.27 -11.72 -25.61
N PRO A 522 16.64 -12.50 -26.49
CA PRO A 522 16.13 -11.99 -27.75
C PRO A 522 14.91 -11.07 -27.54
N LYS A 523 14.75 -10.11 -28.44
CA LYS A 523 13.53 -9.29 -28.53
C LYS A 523 12.28 -10.17 -28.56
N GLY A 524 11.26 -9.78 -27.80
CA GLY A 524 10.00 -10.52 -27.68
C GLY A 524 9.94 -11.48 -26.48
N THR A 525 11.03 -11.59 -25.72
CA THR A 525 11.06 -12.34 -24.45
C THR A 525 10.12 -11.73 -23.41
N ARG A 526 9.50 -12.59 -22.61
CA ARG A 526 8.61 -12.26 -21.49
C ARG A 526 9.27 -12.63 -20.17
N GLY A 527 8.95 -11.94 -19.09
CA GLY A 527 9.61 -12.20 -17.80
C GLY A 527 9.43 -13.61 -17.25
N VAL A 528 8.32 -14.30 -17.56
CA VAL A 528 8.14 -15.72 -17.20
C VAL A 528 9.22 -16.64 -17.76
N GLN A 529 9.83 -16.28 -18.88
CA GLN A 529 10.94 -17.04 -19.48
C GLN A 529 12.28 -16.76 -18.79
N LEU A 530 12.37 -15.66 -18.03
CA LEU A 530 13.58 -15.23 -17.33
C LEU A 530 13.58 -15.58 -15.83
N ASP A 531 12.41 -15.77 -15.22
CA ASP A 531 12.24 -16.06 -13.78
C ASP A 531 13.06 -17.27 -13.31
N ALA A 532 13.17 -18.33 -14.12
CA ALA A 532 13.96 -19.52 -13.78
C ALA A 532 15.47 -19.25 -13.61
N PHE A 533 16.04 -18.22 -14.27
CA PHE A 533 17.46 -17.86 -14.10
C PHE A 533 17.75 -17.38 -12.67
N ALA A 534 16.79 -16.71 -12.03
CA ALA A 534 16.93 -16.25 -10.65
C ALA A 534 16.65 -17.36 -9.60
N ARG A 535 16.09 -18.49 -10.01
CA ARG A 535 15.73 -19.60 -9.11
C ARG A 535 16.64 -20.81 -9.24
N MET A 536 17.31 -20.97 -10.37
CA MET A 536 18.07 -22.19 -10.72
C MET A 536 19.04 -22.62 -9.61
N ALA A 537 19.73 -21.69 -8.97
CA ALA A 537 20.67 -22.00 -7.89
C ALA A 537 19.97 -22.62 -6.66
N LEU A 538 18.82 -22.07 -6.25
CA LEU A 538 18.02 -22.60 -5.14
C LEU A 538 17.35 -23.95 -5.52
N TRP A 539 16.81 -24.05 -6.73
CA TRP A 539 16.14 -25.27 -7.20
C TRP A 539 17.05 -26.50 -7.23
N LYS A 540 18.35 -26.31 -7.52
CA LYS A 540 19.33 -27.40 -7.48
C LYS A 540 19.49 -28.02 -6.08
N GLU A 541 19.19 -27.24 -5.04
CA GLU A 541 19.19 -27.66 -3.64
C GLU A 541 17.77 -27.99 -3.11
N GLY A 542 16.77 -28.05 -3.99
CA GLY A 542 15.38 -28.30 -3.61
C GLY A 542 14.72 -27.16 -2.84
N LYS A 543 15.23 -25.92 -2.97
CA LYS A 543 14.73 -24.71 -2.32
C LYS A 543 14.02 -23.80 -3.32
N ASP A 544 13.04 -22.99 -2.89
CA ASP A 544 12.37 -21.97 -3.73
C ASP A 544 11.90 -20.79 -2.85
N TYR A 545 11.38 -19.72 -3.47
CA TYR A 545 10.74 -18.59 -2.79
C TYR A 545 9.35 -18.28 -3.36
N ASN A 546 8.41 -17.90 -2.50
CA ASN A 546 6.97 -17.81 -2.80
C ASN A 546 6.50 -16.43 -3.27
N HIS A 547 7.34 -15.71 -4.02
CA HIS A 547 6.99 -14.45 -4.69
C HIS A 547 7.62 -14.42 -6.10
N GLY A 548 7.26 -13.42 -6.91
CA GLY A 548 7.89 -13.18 -8.21
C GLY A 548 9.37 -12.78 -8.08
N THR A 549 10.17 -13.02 -9.09
CA THR A 549 11.57 -12.54 -9.15
C THR A 549 11.66 -11.02 -9.29
N GLY A 550 10.63 -10.37 -9.84
CA GLY A 550 10.55 -8.92 -9.87
C GLY A 550 9.26 -8.37 -10.48
N HIS A 551 9.04 -7.08 -10.28
CA HIS A 551 7.91 -6.29 -10.76
C HIS A 551 8.41 -5.04 -11.48
N GLY A 552 7.59 -4.40 -12.31
CA GLY A 552 7.93 -3.08 -12.82
C GLY A 552 7.91 -1.99 -11.75
N VAL A 553 8.62 -0.88 -11.97
CA VAL A 553 8.68 0.27 -11.06
C VAL A 553 8.40 1.56 -11.82
N GLY A 554 7.54 2.42 -11.26
CA GLY A 554 7.14 3.69 -11.88
C GLY A 554 8.05 4.88 -11.58
N SER A 555 8.04 5.89 -12.44
CA SER A 555 8.86 7.10 -12.29
C SER A 555 8.15 8.12 -11.38
N PHE A 556 8.60 8.21 -10.12
CA PHE A 556 7.93 8.96 -9.06
C PHE A 556 6.45 8.60 -9.03
N MET A 557 6.17 7.31 -8.92
CA MET A 557 4.84 6.69 -8.99
C MET A 557 4.84 5.44 -8.08
N ASN A 558 3.91 4.52 -8.29
CA ASN A 558 3.86 3.26 -7.54
C ASN A 558 5.17 2.48 -7.70
N VAL A 559 5.65 1.93 -6.58
CA VAL A 559 6.82 1.04 -6.58
C VAL A 559 6.52 -0.26 -7.33
N HIS A 560 5.29 -0.77 -7.22
CA HIS A 560 4.78 -1.85 -8.06
C HIS A 560 3.98 -1.27 -9.24
N GLU A 561 4.56 -1.32 -10.44
CA GLU A 561 3.97 -0.82 -11.67
C GLU A 561 3.97 -1.90 -12.77
N GLY A 562 2.78 -2.32 -13.19
CA GLY A 562 2.62 -3.17 -14.38
C GLY A 562 2.69 -2.39 -15.70
N PRO A 563 2.66 -3.09 -16.85
CA PRO A 563 2.26 -4.48 -16.99
C PRO A 563 3.42 -5.49 -16.95
N GLN A 564 4.68 -5.06 -17.00
CA GLN A 564 5.84 -5.95 -16.97
C GLN A 564 6.10 -6.54 -15.57
N ASN A 565 6.57 -7.78 -15.53
CA ASN A 565 7.06 -8.47 -14.34
C ASN A 565 7.97 -9.63 -14.74
N ILE A 566 8.69 -10.21 -13.77
CA ILE A 566 9.47 -11.44 -13.88
C ILE A 566 8.96 -12.39 -12.79
N ARG A 567 8.13 -13.37 -13.16
CA ARG A 567 7.49 -14.29 -12.20
C ARG A 567 7.15 -15.62 -12.87
N LYS A 568 6.85 -16.65 -12.06
CA LYS A 568 6.41 -17.98 -12.53
C LYS A 568 5.11 -17.93 -13.34
N ASP A 569 4.21 -17.00 -13.02
CA ASP A 569 2.92 -16.89 -13.68
C ASP A 569 3.07 -16.35 -15.11
N MET A 570 2.26 -16.89 -16.02
CA MET A 570 2.23 -16.44 -17.40
C MET A 570 1.71 -15.00 -17.48
N ASN A 571 2.59 -14.08 -17.84
CA ASN A 571 2.24 -12.74 -18.27
C ASN A 571 2.63 -12.56 -19.74
N MET A 572 1.66 -12.12 -20.55
CA MET A 572 1.85 -12.00 -22.00
C MET A 572 2.67 -10.76 -22.41
N GLN A 573 2.88 -9.81 -21.49
CA GLN A 573 3.66 -8.61 -21.74
C GLN A 573 5.13 -8.95 -22.01
N GLN A 574 5.63 -8.51 -23.16
CA GLN A 574 7.05 -8.59 -23.51
C GLN A 574 7.86 -7.57 -22.72
N LEU A 575 9.11 -7.89 -22.42
CA LEU A 575 10.08 -6.94 -21.90
C LEU A 575 10.58 -6.05 -23.04
N ILE A 576 10.44 -4.74 -22.89
CA ILE A 576 10.72 -3.72 -23.92
C ILE A 576 11.76 -2.75 -23.36
N PRO A 577 12.75 -2.31 -24.15
CA PRO A 577 13.71 -1.30 -23.73
C PRO A 577 13.06 -0.07 -23.10
N GLY A 578 13.61 0.42 -22.00
CA GLY A 578 13.05 1.49 -21.18
C GLY A 578 12.14 1.01 -20.03
N MET A 579 11.76 -0.26 -19.99
CA MET A 579 11.08 -0.82 -18.81
C MET A 579 12.05 -0.96 -17.64
N VAL A 580 11.68 -0.39 -16.49
CA VAL A 580 12.38 -0.58 -15.21
C VAL A 580 11.67 -1.66 -14.40
N LEU A 581 12.44 -2.60 -13.84
CA LEU A 581 11.96 -3.71 -13.02
C LEU A 581 12.85 -3.93 -11.78
N SER A 582 12.33 -4.53 -10.72
CA SER A 582 13.14 -5.17 -9.68
C SER A 582 13.73 -6.50 -10.15
N ASN A 583 14.83 -6.90 -9.53
CA ASN A 583 15.47 -8.22 -9.58
C ASN A 583 15.79 -8.61 -8.13
N GLU A 584 14.89 -9.36 -7.51
CA GLU A 584 14.78 -9.49 -6.05
C GLU A 584 14.70 -10.95 -5.55
N PRO A 585 15.54 -11.90 -6.01
CA PRO A 585 15.49 -13.26 -5.51
C PRO A 585 15.75 -13.33 -4.00
N GLY A 586 15.08 -14.29 -3.35
CA GLY A 586 15.18 -14.49 -1.92
C GLY A 586 15.09 -15.95 -1.50
N PHE A 587 15.22 -16.18 -0.21
CA PHE A 587 14.96 -17.47 0.43
C PHE A 587 14.53 -17.21 1.87
N TYR A 588 13.47 -17.89 2.31
CA TYR A 588 12.85 -17.65 3.60
C TYR A 588 12.71 -18.99 4.31
N TYR A 589 13.53 -19.16 5.35
CA TYR A 589 13.46 -20.33 6.19
C TYR A 589 12.58 -19.99 7.39
N ASP A 590 11.30 -20.37 7.28
CA ASP A 590 10.27 -20.10 8.29
C ASP A 590 10.80 -20.34 9.71
N TYR A 591 10.60 -19.35 10.58
CA TYR A 591 11.02 -19.35 11.98
C TYR A 591 12.54 -19.36 12.24
N HIS A 592 13.38 -19.19 11.20
CA HIS A 592 14.84 -19.17 11.35
C HIS A 592 15.44 -17.86 10.84
N TYR A 593 15.35 -17.59 9.54
CA TYR A 593 15.89 -16.39 8.91
C TYR A 593 15.28 -16.16 7.52
N GLY A 594 15.46 -14.96 6.98
CA GLY A 594 15.16 -14.70 5.58
C GLY A 594 16.23 -13.88 4.90
N ILE A 595 16.30 -14.07 3.59
CA ILE A 595 17.28 -13.51 2.68
C ILE A 595 16.52 -12.95 1.51
N ARG A 596 16.86 -11.72 1.12
CA ARG A 596 16.52 -11.15 -0.18
C ARG A 596 17.63 -10.22 -0.62
N HIS A 597 17.93 -10.25 -1.90
CA HIS A 597 18.86 -9.34 -2.54
C HIS A 597 18.13 -8.71 -3.70
N GLU A 598 18.13 -7.38 -3.75
CA GLU A 598 17.33 -6.69 -4.75
C GLU A 598 18.03 -5.49 -5.35
N ASN A 599 17.95 -5.40 -6.67
CA ASN A 599 18.33 -4.23 -7.44
C ASN A 599 17.22 -3.90 -8.43
N LEU A 600 17.03 -2.61 -8.71
CA LEU A 600 16.35 -2.19 -9.93
C LEU A 600 17.27 -2.32 -11.14
N ILE A 601 16.67 -2.76 -12.23
CA ILE A 601 17.27 -2.98 -13.54
C ILE A 601 16.40 -2.34 -14.63
N ALA A 602 17.01 -1.81 -15.69
CA ALA A 602 16.31 -1.33 -16.88
C ALA A 602 16.59 -2.24 -18.08
N VAL A 603 15.54 -2.61 -18.82
CA VAL A 603 15.70 -3.30 -20.11
C VAL A 603 16.37 -2.36 -21.10
N ARG A 604 17.42 -2.82 -21.78
CA ARG A 604 18.15 -2.05 -22.78
C ARG A 604 18.37 -2.88 -24.03
N GLU A 605 18.33 -2.21 -25.19
CA GLU A 605 18.77 -2.85 -26.43
C GLU A 605 20.29 -3.01 -26.41
N LEU A 606 20.76 -4.26 -26.53
CA LEU A 606 22.18 -4.58 -26.48
C LEU A 606 22.80 -4.49 -27.88
N GLU A 607 22.32 -5.32 -28.80
CA GLU A 607 22.87 -5.42 -30.15
C GLU A 607 21.87 -6.09 -31.11
N THR A 608 22.03 -5.81 -32.41
CA THR A 608 21.37 -6.58 -33.47
C THR A 608 22.42 -7.37 -34.24
N THR A 609 22.23 -8.68 -34.30
CA THR A 609 23.11 -9.64 -34.99
C THR A 609 22.36 -10.33 -36.13
N ASP A 610 23.05 -11.19 -36.89
CA ASP A 610 22.42 -12.05 -37.90
C ASP A 610 21.35 -13.00 -37.31
N TYR A 611 21.35 -13.19 -35.98
CA TYR A 611 20.39 -14.04 -35.26
C TYR A 611 19.25 -13.25 -34.61
N GLY A 612 19.17 -11.93 -34.85
CA GLY A 612 18.13 -11.04 -34.35
C GLY A 612 18.63 -9.99 -33.36
N THR A 613 17.69 -9.17 -32.87
CA THR A 613 17.94 -8.14 -31.85
C THR A 613 17.91 -8.77 -30.47
N PHE A 614 18.94 -8.50 -29.68
CA PHE A 614 19.09 -8.94 -28.29
C PHE A 614 19.07 -7.76 -27.34
N TYR A 615 18.54 -8.01 -26.16
CA TYR A 615 18.42 -7.10 -25.03
C TYR A 615 19.26 -7.60 -23.86
N ASP A 616 19.63 -6.68 -22.97
CA ASP A 616 20.23 -6.94 -21.68
C ASP A 616 19.60 -6.05 -20.60
N PHE A 617 20.17 -6.10 -19.39
CA PHE A 617 19.74 -5.28 -18.26
C PHE A 617 20.85 -4.29 -17.86
N GLU A 618 20.49 -3.02 -17.75
CA GLU A 618 21.28 -2.01 -17.04
C GLU A 618 20.94 -2.07 -15.54
N THR A 619 21.92 -2.27 -14.66
CA THR A 619 21.71 -2.17 -13.21
C THR A 619 21.64 -0.71 -12.78
N LEU A 620 20.58 -0.36 -12.04
CA LEU A 620 20.35 1.01 -11.56
C LEU A 620 20.72 1.18 -10.09
N THR A 621 20.40 0.20 -9.23
CA THR A 621 20.64 0.29 -7.77
C THR A 621 22.12 0.30 -7.42
N VAL A 622 22.55 1.36 -6.72
CA VAL A 622 23.95 1.59 -6.33
C VAL A 622 24.14 1.32 -4.84
N CYS A 623 24.36 0.07 -4.43
CA CYS A 623 24.59 -0.26 -3.01
C CYS A 623 25.37 -1.58 -2.86
N PRO A 624 26.46 -1.62 -2.10
CA PRO A 624 27.29 -2.83 -2.00
C PRO A 624 26.54 -3.99 -1.34
N PHE A 625 26.85 -5.21 -1.77
CA PHE A 625 26.51 -6.44 -1.05
C PHE A 625 27.49 -6.72 0.08
N ASP A 626 27.00 -7.15 1.25
CA ASP A 626 27.85 -7.55 2.38
C ASP A 626 28.52 -8.90 2.08
N ARG A 627 29.85 -8.92 2.07
CA ARG A 627 30.63 -10.14 1.79
C ARG A 627 30.69 -11.10 2.97
N LYS A 628 30.38 -10.64 4.19
CA LYS A 628 30.42 -11.48 5.41
C LYS A 628 29.33 -12.55 5.44
N VAL A 629 28.24 -12.32 4.71
CA VAL A 629 27.12 -13.26 4.57
C VAL A 629 27.28 -14.20 3.38
N LEU A 630 28.41 -14.19 2.67
CA LEU A 630 28.60 -14.98 1.46
C LEU A 630 29.60 -16.13 1.67
N ASN A 631 29.29 -17.27 1.07
CA ASN A 631 30.23 -18.36 0.83
C ASN A 631 30.80 -18.21 -0.59
N LEU A 632 31.95 -17.55 -0.70
CA LEU A 632 32.56 -17.19 -1.98
C LEU A 632 33.01 -18.41 -2.81
N ASP A 633 33.13 -19.59 -2.20
CA ASP A 633 33.50 -20.82 -2.92
C ASP A 633 32.36 -21.37 -3.79
N LEU A 634 31.11 -20.96 -3.52
CA LEU A 634 29.95 -21.32 -4.33
C LEU A 634 29.81 -20.44 -5.59
N LEU A 635 30.54 -19.32 -5.66
CA LEU A 635 30.54 -18.44 -6.82
C LEU A 635 31.51 -18.97 -7.89
N THR A 636 31.01 -19.06 -9.12
CA THR A 636 31.83 -19.28 -10.31
C THR A 636 32.68 -18.06 -10.61
N GLN A 637 33.74 -18.22 -11.42
CA GLN A 637 34.59 -17.08 -11.78
C GLN A 637 33.80 -15.92 -12.44
N PRO A 638 32.89 -16.15 -13.40
CA PRO A 638 32.08 -15.06 -13.96
C PRO A 638 31.21 -14.34 -12.94
N GLU A 639 30.67 -15.05 -11.94
CA GLU A 639 29.88 -14.44 -10.87
C GLU A 639 30.76 -13.60 -9.91
N LYS A 640 31.99 -14.06 -9.62
CA LYS A 640 32.99 -13.27 -8.88
C LYS A 640 33.39 -12.01 -9.64
N ASP A 641 33.63 -12.13 -10.93
CA ASP A 641 33.98 -11.01 -11.80
C ASP A 641 32.83 -9.99 -11.86
N TRP A 642 31.58 -10.46 -11.97
CA TRP A 642 30.40 -9.59 -11.90
C TRP A 642 30.34 -8.84 -10.57
N LEU A 643 30.52 -9.52 -9.44
CA LEU A 643 30.45 -8.90 -8.11
C LEU A 643 31.56 -7.86 -7.91
N ASN A 644 32.78 -8.16 -8.36
CA ASN A 644 33.89 -7.22 -8.36
C ASN A 644 33.60 -5.98 -9.23
N ASN A 645 33.12 -6.18 -10.45
CA ASN A 645 32.77 -5.08 -11.35
C ASN A 645 31.62 -4.23 -10.80
N TYR A 646 30.62 -4.86 -10.19
CA TYR A 646 29.51 -4.16 -9.53
C TYR A 646 30.01 -3.30 -8.36
N HIS A 647 30.89 -3.83 -7.51
CA HIS A 647 31.48 -3.08 -6.39
C HIS A 647 32.39 -1.93 -6.87
N ILE A 648 33.18 -2.13 -7.93
CA ILE A 648 33.96 -1.06 -8.56
C ILE A 648 33.03 0.04 -9.08
N TRP A 649 31.95 -0.33 -9.75
CA TRP A 649 30.95 0.63 -10.23
C TRP A 649 30.26 1.38 -9.08
N CYS A 650 29.90 0.71 -7.98
CA CYS A 650 29.40 1.38 -6.78
C CYS A 650 30.41 2.40 -6.23
N LYS A 651 31.71 2.04 -6.21
CA LYS A 651 32.76 2.97 -5.81
C LYS A 651 32.78 4.22 -6.69
N GLU A 652 32.81 4.05 -8.01
CA GLU A 652 32.83 5.15 -8.97
C GLU A 652 31.63 6.09 -8.79
N LYS A 653 30.46 5.54 -8.47
CA LYS A 653 29.23 6.30 -8.27
C LYS A 653 29.14 7.02 -6.93
N LEU A 654 29.65 6.44 -5.84
CA LEU A 654 29.38 6.96 -4.48
C LEU A 654 30.59 7.61 -3.81
N GLU A 655 31.82 7.32 -4.23
CA GLU A 655 33.02 7.72 -3.48
C GLU A 655 33.15 9.24 -3.27
N ASN A 656 32.67 10.04 -4.23
CA ASN A 656 32.74 11.51 -4.16
C ASN A 656 31.59 12.14 -3.36
N ASP A 657 30.55 11.37 -3.05
CA ASP A 657 29.39 11.82 -2.27
C ASP A 657 29.48 11.39 -0.79
N LEU A 658 30.59 10.73 -0.41
CA LEU A 658 30.86 10.23 0.94
C LEU A 658 32.11 10.90 1.51
N GLU A 659 32.15 11.04 2.83
CA GLU A 659 33.26 11.69 3.54
C GLU A 659 33.66 10.93 4.81
N GLY A 660 34.85 11.23 5.34
CA GLY A 660 35.32 10.76 6.64
C GLY A 660 35.37 9.24 6.82
N GLU A 661 34.95 8.77 8.00
CA GLU A 661 34.96 7.36 8.37
C GLU A 661 33.98 6.53 7.53
N ILE A 662 32.84 7.10 7.14
CA ILE A 662 31.85 6.43 6.29
C ILE A 662 32.46 6.10 4.92
N LYS A 663 33.15 7.06 4.29
CA LYS A 663 33.87 6.82 3.03
C LYS A 663 34.93 5.73 3.19
N THR A 664 35.72 5.81 4.25
CA THR A 664 36.79 4.83 4.51
C THR A 664 36.20 3.43 4.66
N TRP A 665 35.14 3.27 5.47
CA TRP A 665 34.43 2.01 5.64
C TRP A 665 33.82 1.49 4.33
N PHE A 666 33.20 2.37 3.54
CA PHE A 666 32.61 2.01 2.25
C PHE A 666 33.65 1.47 1.27
N LEU A 667 34.80 2.14 1.16
CA LEU A 667 35.91 1.72 0.30
C LEU A 667 36.44 0.33 0.67
N GLU A 668 36.38 -0.06 1.95
CA GLU A 668 36.69 -1.42 2.38
C GLU A 668 35.62 -2.43 1.95
N GLN A 669 34.33 -2.05 1.97
CA GLN A 669 33.24 -2.97 1.57
C GLN A 669 33.32 -3.34 0.09
N VAL A 670 33.72 -2.40 -0.77
CA VAL A 670 33.77 -2.54 -2.23
C VAL A 670 35.14 -2.97 -2.77
N LYS A 671 36.06 -3.43 -1.91
CA LYS A 671 37.32 -4.03 -2.38
C LYS A 671 37.02 -5.30 -3.18
N PRO A 672 37.72 -5.54 -4.30
CA PRO A 672 37.64 -6.81 -5.01
C PRO A 672 37.89 -8.01 -4.07
N LEU A 673 37.23 -9.13 -4.38
CA LEU A 673 37.33 -10.41 -3.67
C LEU A 673 38.73 -11.04 -3.69
#